data_AF-W0DSJ6-F1
#
_entry.id   AF-W0DSJ6-F1
#
_cell.length_a   1.000
_cell.length_b   1.000
_cell.length_c   1.000
_cell.angle_alpha   90.00
_cell.angle_beta   90.00
_cell.angle_gamma   90.00
#
_symmetry.space_group_name_H-M   'P 1'
#
loop_
_entity.id
_entity.type
_entity.pdbx_description
1 polymer ?
#
loop_
_entity_poly.entity_id
_entity_poly.type
_entity_poly.pdbx_seq_one_letter_code
_entity_poly.pdbx_strand_id
1 'polypeptide(L)'
;MTDNPRPAWLAPPFSTGLAPRASLLARLDGDVPLIWLHGPAGAGKTALVSDWFRRSGRQGIWYEAEPGGRDPAGLFRILGTAFDDPSALPSFSAERQADLERFSRIFFREFYTRLPKNCAVVLDNCETIQEETSFGVILKAAVQERPLGARILVTSRLPPPGALARMRVHGLMHVIEGDELALQRDEALAIARLHDPEGALEDALIDELWQRSRGWMAGFLLLVQQRVRHPEVDAGEGTVPLLADYLHHEVLAPIDKIGLEQLLEVAVLPWTTAVMATALSGSTAPARVLDELARRHMLVSRREGDQALPIYEVHPLLREHLLARADAAFPANRLAALRAKGGRLLVEAGDRDTGLQLLIAAQDWEEAIPLLLDLAPQLAMTGRFPTLRAWLEALPQALFTDRPWLRYWQAVCLLPVDPVASRELLAGCQTSFTQGGDATGALSAWVALMESVWLAWDDCHVFDPWLDTMPLSPADRAWQSLPPPLTDRAATYALLGLLLRRPGDPAVEAWSRRLQDELTTGSPPNRLLRLAYPLMIEALWFSGDHAAARRLADRFLPLITSGHADPLLHLMWKAAEAGLYYWREDRSGPCVQCVEEGLALAREYGIPSQNLQLSSLAVYAALADGQADTARLWLDRMAQSVHMSRALDVSLHHFLLGWEAHTRDDRQAALVHVQEAERLAVGSGWVHAIVTNRMGVAQVAFAAGERRLAARMLSSASRLAKTTGSTLYLAQVQLTAARHALESGHRRRGVSLLAAGMTEAARLNLHKLLCWTPAETARLCREALLANIEPTYVRDWITARGLALPDPPVEIRDWPWGLSIEALGELRVFRGHDPVESLSGRSREILVAVVAAGGEIAHETLMDRLWPDSDGDAARRSFDTALHRLRGQLGCPDALRLKNGRLSLNRERCWLDTSAFRRRLELAAQGDPRERVEHWLAAHALYRGPLLQGETTPGLHSARRSLERRYVEAFLEGAAMLGALGRDSEAEQRCEEVLERAPDAELLYRSLFDRYAAQGRHGEAAGIHARCREGRS
;
A
#
# COMPACT_ATOMS: atom_id res chain seq x y z
N MET A 1 -26.61 17.64 -20.44
CA MET A 1 -25.83 18.78 -19.93
C MET A 1 -26.82 19.89 -19.69
N THR A 2 -27.15 20.13 -18.43
CA THR A 2 -28.18 21.08 -17.97
C THR A 2 -27.58 22.46 -17.69
N ASP A 3 -28.43 23.49 -17.77
CA ASP A 3 -28.18 24.93 -17.68
C ASP A 3 -27.63 25.43 -16.32
N ASN A 4 -26.42 25.02 -15.93
CA ASN A 4 -25.68 25.70 -14.86
C ASN A 4 -24.66 26.65 -15.51
N PRO A 5 -24.61 27.95 -15.16
CA PRO A 5 -23.64 28.89 -15.73
C PRO A 5 -22.22 28.43 -15.38
N ARG A 6 -21.42 28.17 -16.41
CA ARG A 6 -20.00 27.80 -16.26
C ARG A 6 -19.16 29.07 -16.04
N PRO A 7 -18.04 29.00 -15.29
CA PRO A 7 -17.06 30.08 -15.22
C PRO A 7 -16.63 30.59 -16.60
N ALA A 8 -16.27 31.87 -16.72
CA ALA A 8 -15.99 32.52 -18.00
C ALA A 8 -14.89 31.82 -18.83
N TRP A 9 -13.89 31.25 -18.17
CA TRP A 9 -12.80 30.48 -18.78
C TRP A 9 -13.20 29.06 -19.21
N LEU A 10 -14.46 28.61 -18.99
CA LEU A 10 -14.98 27.30 -19.42
C LEU A 10 -15.94 27.33 -20.62
N ALA A 11 -16.11 28.49 -21.26
CA ALA A 11 -17.05 28.70 -22.36
C ALA A 11 -16.37 29.33 -23.58
N PRO A 12 -16.76 28.95 -24.81
CA PRO A 12 -16.23 29.57 -26.02
C PRO A 12 -16.61 31.05 -26.10
N PRO A 13 -15.68 31.96 -26.46
CA PRO A 13 -15.99 33.37 -26.58
C PRO A 13 -16.96 33.63 -27.74
N PHE A 14 -18.00 34.43 -27.47
CA PHE A 14 -19.01 34.77 -28.46
C PHE A 14 -18.46 35.84 -29.42
N SER A 15 -18.27 35.46 -30.68
CA SER A 15 -17.89 36.37 -31.76
C SER A 15 -18.96 36.35 -32.84
N THR A 16 -19.60 37.50 -33.06
CA THR A 16 -20.54 37.77 -34.16
C THR A 16 -19.77 38.34 -35.36
N GLY A 17 -20.19 38.01 -36.58
CA GLY A 17 -19.60 38.58 -37.81
C GLY A 17 -18.33 37.90 -38.34
N LEU A 18 -18.08 36.63 -38.03
CA LEU A 18 -16.93 35.91 -38.59
C LEU A 18 -17.20 35.40 -40.01
N ALA A 19 -16.34 35.74 -40.97
CA ALA A 19 -16.34 35.07 -42.28
C ALA A 19 -15.76 33.65 -42.13
N PRO A 20 -16.35 32.63 -42.79
CA PRO A 20 -15.82 31.28 -42.76
C PRO A 20 -14.47 31.20 -43.48
N ARG A 21 -13.44 30.81 -42.74
CA ARG A 21 -12.11 30.48 -43.30
C ARG A 21 -12.09 29.02 -43.74
N ALA A 22 -12.79 28.72 -44.84
CA ALA A 22 -13.14 27.35 -45.25
C ALA A 22 -11.94 26.39 -45.32
N SER A 23 -10.78 26.85 -45.82
CA SER A 23 -9.55 26.04 -45.88
C SER A 23 -9.04 25.64 -44.49
N LEU A 24 -8.98 26.58 -43.55
CA LEU A 24 -8.54 26.32 -42.18
C LEU A 24 -9.58 25.52 -41.39
N LEU A 25 -10.86 25.80 -41.58
CA LEU A 25 -11.95 25.02 -40.98
C LEU A 25 -11.89 23.55 -41.39
N ALA A 26 -11.63 23.25 -42.68
CA ALA A 26 -11.45 21.89 -43.17
C ALA A 26 -10.23 21.18 -42.52
N ARG A 27 -9.15 21.92 -42.24
CA ARG A 27 -7.98 21.38 -41.52
C ARG A 27 -8.28 21.11 -40.05
N LEU A 28 -9.07 21.97 -39.39
CA LEU A 28 -9.60 21.71 -38.04
C LEU A 28 -10.57 20.52 -38.03
N ASP A 29 -11.20 20.24 -39.18
CA ASP A 29 -12.05 19.09 -39.43
C ASP A 29 -11.36 17.79 -39.83
N GLY A 30 -10.03 17.76 -39.86
CA GLY A 30 -9.26 16.53 -40.10
C GLY A 30 -9.36 15.48 -38.97
N ASP A 31 -8.87 14.27 -39.23
CA ASP A 31 -8.89 13.14 -38.28
C ASP A 31 -7.74 13.15 -37.25
N VAL A 32 -6.95 14.22 -37.23
CA VAL A 32 -5.78 14.33 -36.34
C VAL A 32 -6.24 14.54 -34.87
N PRO A 33 -5.67 13.78 -33.91
CA PRO A 33 -6.00 13.89 -32.48
C PRO A 33 -5.85 15.29 -31.89
N LEU A 34 -4.70 15.93 -32.14
CA LEU A 34 -4.29 17.19 -31.55
C LEU A 34 -3.98 18.19 -32.65
N ILE A 35 -4.62 19.35 -32.59
CA ILE A 35 -4.35 20.45 -33.51
C ILE A 35 -3.81 21.62 -32.71
N TRP A 36 -2.60 22.05 -33.04
CA TRP A 36 -1.93 23.16 -32.38
C TRP A 36 -1.90 24.37 -33.31
N LEU A 37 -2.50 25.48 -32.88
CA LEU A 37 -2.48 26.74 -33.61
C LEU A 37 -1.49 27.67 -32.91
N HIS A 38 -0.37 27.97 -33.56
CA HIS A 38 0.57 28.98 -33.07
C HIS A 38 0.66 30.17 -34.00
N GLY A 39 0.74 31.36 -33.43
CA GLY A 39 0.85 32.59 -34.22
C GLY A 39 0.79 33.83 -33.32
N PRO A 40 1.16 35.00 -33.87
CA PRO A 40 1.18 36.24 -33.11
C PRO A 40 -0.20 36.61 -32.56
N ALA A 41 -0.23 37.54 -31.62
CA ALA A 41 -1.49 38.09 -31.10
C ALA A 41 -2.29 38.73 -32.24
N GLY A 42 -3.63 38.61 -32.19
CA GLY A 42 -4.50 39.14 -33.25
C GLY A 42 -4.50 38.35 -34.56
N ALA A 43 -3.81 37.21 -34.67
CA ALA A 43 -3.85 36.35 -35.86
C ALA A 43 -5.19 35.61 -36.07
N GLY A 44 -6.17 35.76 -35.17
CA GLY A 44 -7.50 35.14 -35.29
C GLY A 44 -7.61 33.69 -34.82
N LYS A 45 -6.64 33.17 -34.05
CA LYS A 45 -6.63 31.79 -33.51
C LYS A 45 -7.91 31.43 -32.74
N THR A 46 -8.21 32.18 -31.67
CA THR A 46 -9.38 32.02 -30.82
C THR A 46 -10.69 32.14 -31.61
N ALA A 47 -10.77 33.11 -32.53
CA ALA A 47 -11.94 33.30 -33.39
C ALA A 47 -12.16 32.11 -34.34
N LEU A 48 -11.10 31.60 -34.97
CA LEU A 48 -11.16 30.44 -35.85
C LEU A 48 -11.61 29.17 -35.10
N VAL A 49 -11.05 28.92 -33.91
CA VAL A 49 -11.42 27.75 -33.10
C VAL A 49 -12.85 27.89 -32.56
N SER A 50 -13.29 29.09 -32.18
CA SER A 50 -14.67 29.35 -31.74
C SER A 50 -15.68 29.17 -32.89
N ASP A 51 -15.35 29.62 -34.11
CA ASP A 51 -16.17 29.37 -35.30
C ASP A 51 -16.27 27.88 -35.63
N TRP A 52 -15.14 27.17 -35.63
CA TRP A 52 -15.11 25.71 -35.82
C TRP A 52 -15.91 24.97 -34.74
N PHE A 53 -15.71 25.30 -33.47
CA PHE A 53 -16.38 24.64 -32.34
C PHE A 53 -17.91 24.77 -32.47
N ARG A 54 -18.42 25.95 -32.85
CA ARG A 54 -19.85 26.18 -33.11
C ARG A 54 -20.37 25.42 -34.34
N ARG A 55 -19.65 25.47 -35.47
CA ARG A 55 -20.08 24.84 -36.74
C ARG A 55 -20.04 23.32 -36.71
N SER A 56 -19.08 22.75 -35.98
CA SER A 56 -18.89 21.30 -35.91
C SER A 56 -20.04 20.59 -35.17
N GLY A 57 -20.88 21.34 -34.42
CA GLY A 57 -21.93 20.77 -33.57
C GLY A 57 -21.41 19.89 -32.43
N ARG A 58 -20.09 19.88 -32.21
CA ARG A 58 -19.44 19.07 -31.18
C ARG A 58 -19.71 19.66 -29.81
N GLN A 59 -20.14 18.81 -28.89
CA GLN A 59 -20.22 19.17 -27.47
C GLN A 59 -18.86 18.95 -26.81
N GLY A 60 -18.48 19.80 -25.87
CA GLY A 60 -17.13 19.71 -25.34
C GLY A 60 -16.80 20.71 -24.24
N ILE A 61 -15.51 20.84 -23.99
CA ILE A 61 -14.95 21.72 -22.96
C ILE A 61 -14.06 22.73 -23.67
N TRP A 62 -14.30 24.00 -23.39
CA TRP A 62 -13.40 25.09 -23.73
C TRP A 62 -12.70 25.50 -22.46
N TYR A 63 -11.37 25.58 -22.44
CA TYR A 63 -10.60 26.08 -21.30
C TYR A 63 -9.71 27.21 -21.78
N GLU A 64 -9.93 28.42 -21.28
CA GLU A 64 -8.99 29.53 -21.46
C GLU A 64 -7.93 29.47 -20.36
N ALA A 65 -6.65 29.38 -20.75
CA ALA A 65 -5.55 29.17 -19.83
C ALA A 65 -5.34 30.39 -18.92
N GLU A 66 -5.57 30.17 -17.62
CA GLU A 66 -5.38 31.17 -16.58
C GLU A 66 -4.16 30.83 -15.71
N PRO A 67 -3.57 31.82 -14.99
CA PRO A 67 -2.48 31.56 -14.06
C PRO A 67 -2.75 30.45 -13.02
N GLY A 68 -4.02 30.25 -12.64
CA GLY A 68 -4.46 29.20 -11.72
C GLY A 68 -4.33 27.76 -12.27
N GLY A 69 -4.10 27.59 -13.57
CA GLY A 69 -3.87 26.30 -14.23
C GLY A 69 -2.39 25.95 -14.45
N ARG A 70 -1.46 26.76 -13.93
CA ARG A 70 -0.01 26.51 -14.08
C ARG A 70 0.44 25.24 -13.37
N ASP A 71 -0.07 24.99 -12.16
CA ASP A 71 0.23 23.76 -11.44
C ASP A 71 -0.73 22.62 -11.86
N PRO A 72 -0.26 21.35 -11.91
CA PRO A 72 -1.09 20.22 -12.34
C PRO A 72 -2.40 20.08 -11.56
N ALA A 73 -2.38 20.30 -10.24
CA ALA A 73 -3.54 20.16 -9.39
C ALA A 73 -4.62 21.19 -9.77
N GLY A 74 -4.19 22.44 -9.98
CA GLY A 74 -5.00 23.53 -10.49
C GLY A 74 -5.66 23.17 -11.81
N LEU A 75 -4.88 22.70 -12.79
CA LEU A 75 -5.39 22.30 -14.11
C LEU A 75 -6.43 21.18 -14.03
N PHE A 76 -6.17 20.10 -13.29
CA PHE A 76 -7.13 18.99 -13.14
C PHE A 76 -8.43 19.42 -12.46
N ARG A 77 -8.34 20.26 -11.43
CA ARG A 77 -9.50 20.82 -10.73
C ARG A 77 -10.35 21.68 -11.68
N ILE A 78 -9.70 22.57 -12.42
CA ILE A 78 -10.31 23.46 -13.42
C ILE A 78 -11.04 22.65 -14.49
N LEU A 79 -10.40 21.61 -15.02
CA LEU A 79 -11.04 20.70 -15.97
C LEU A 79 -12.22 19.94 -15.32
N GLY A 80 -12.10 19.60 -14.04
CA GLY A 80 -13.15 18.94 -13.27
C GLY A 80 -14.39 19.79 -13.02
N THR A 81 -14.25 21.12 -12.88
CA THR A 81 -15.39 22.03 -12.72
C THR A 81 -16.24 22.18 -13.98
N ALA A 82 -15.84 21.59 -15.11
CA ALA A 82 -16.68 21.51 -16.31
C ALA A 82 -17.88 20.55 -16.14
N PHE A 83 -17.90 19.75 -15.06
CA PHE A 83 -18.94 18.78 -14.75
C PHE A 83 -19.69 19.15 -13.45
N ASP A 84 -20.98 18.77 -13.37
CA ASP A 84 -21.84 19.07 -12.22
C ASP A 84 -21.36 18.40 -10.91
N ASP A 85 -20.71 17.25 -11.01
CA ASP A 85 -20.06 16.56 -9.89
C ASP A 85 -18.55 16.39 -10.15
N PRO A 86 -17.73 17.38 -9.73
CA PRO A 86 -16.27 17.31 -9.82
C PRO A 86 -15.68 16.21 -8.93
N SER A 87 -16.36 15.80 -7.86
CA SER A 87 -15.84 14.84 -6.86
C SER A 87 -15.72 13.43 -7.41
N ALA A 88 -16.50 13.14 -8.46
CA ALA A 88 -16.43 11.85 -9.11
C ALA A 88 -15.21 11.71 -10.05
N LEU A 89 -14.45 12.78 -10.36
CA LEU A 89 -13.17 12.66 -11.06
C LEU A 89 -12.02 12.38 -10.07
N PRO A 90 -10.96 11.67 -10.49
CA PRO A 90 -9.80 11.46 -9.63
C PRO A 90 -9.20 12.79 -9.14
N SER A 91 -9.01 12.94 -7.83
CA SER A 91 -8.36 14.12 -7.23
C SER A 91 -6.84 14.04 -7.36
N PHE A 92 -6.16 15.16 -7.61
CA PHE A 92 -4.70 15.21 -7.59
C PHE A 92 -4.22 15.41 -6.14
N SER A 93 -3.31 14.54 -5.66
CA SER A 93 -2.73 14.60 -4.30
C SER A 93 -1.19 14.62 -4.36
N ALA A 94 -0.54 14.96 -3.24
CA ALA A 94 0.92 14.98 -3.14
C ALA A 94 1.57 13.63 -3.51
N GLU A 95 0.94 12.52 -3.14
CA GLU A 95 1.42 11.16 -3.45
C GLU A 95 1.29 10.80 -4.94
N ARG A 96 0.31 11.40 -5.62
CA ARG A 96 0.05 11.23 -7.06
C ARG A 96 0.95 12.13 -7.91
N GLN A 97 1.58 13.14 -7.31
CA GLN A 97 2.54 14.02 -7.99
C GLN A 97 3.81 13.25 -8.44
N ALA A 98 4.18 12.18 -7.73
CA ALA A 98 5.34 11.37 -8.06
C ALA A 98 5.25 10.67 -9.43
N ASP A 99 4.04 10.43 -9.96
CA ASP A 99 3.80 9.84 -11.28
C ASP A 99 2.68 10.58 -12.03
N LEU A 100 2.99 11.84 -12.38
CA LEU A 100 2.08 12.74 -13.07
C LEU A 100 1.55 12.14 -14.40
N GLU A 101 2.39 11.45 -15.18
CA GLU A 101 1.97 10.86 -16.46
C GLU A 101 0.86 9.82 -16.25
N ARG A 102 1.06 8.92 -15.28
CA ARG A 102 0.07 7.89 -14.97
C ARG A 102 -1.23 8.48 -14.43
N PHE A 103 -1.15 9.40 -13.47
CA PHE A 103 -2.35 10.06 -12.95
C PHE A 103 -3.12 10.76 -14.08
N SER A 104 -2.42 11.48 -14.96
CA SER A 104 -3.04 12.17 -16.10
C SER A 104 -3.84 11.19 -16.97
N ARG A 105 -3.32 9.99 -17.23
CA ARG A 105 -4.05 8.97 -18.00
C ARG A 105 -5.32 8.49 -17.29
N ILE A 106 -5.25 8.23 -15.98
CA ILE A 106 -6.41 7.82 -15.18
C ILE A 106 -7.47 8.93 -15.19
N PHE A 107 -7.05 10.18 -14.95
CA PHE A 107 -7.91 11.34 -15.01
C PHE A 107 -8.59 11.47 -16.37
N PHE A 108 -7.82 11.46 -17.47
CA PHE A 108 -8.40 11.66 -18.81
C PHE A 108 -9.30 10.51 -19.25
N ARG A 109 -9.04 9.28 -18.80
CA ARG A 109 -9.96 8.16 -19.03
C ARG A 109 -11.34 8.44 -18.44
N GLU A 110 -11.42 8.80 -17.18
CA GLU A 110 -12.69 9.14 -16.50
C GLU A 110 -13.29 10.47 -16.98
N PHE A 111 -12.45 11.42 -17.37
CA PHE A 111 -12.87 12.67 -17.96
C PHE A 111 -13.60 12.43 -19.29
N TYR A 112 -13.08 11.58 -20.16
CA TYR A 112 -13.69 11.29 -21.46
C TYR A 112 -14.92 10.39 -21.37
N THR A 113 -15.09 9.53 -20.36
CA THR A 113 -16.33 8.75 -20.19
C THR A 113 -17.55 9.64 -19.94
N ARG A 114 -17.34 10.87 -19.44
CA ARG A 114 -18.38 11.87 -19.17
C ARG A 114 -18.69 12.78 -20.33
N LEU A 115 -17.89 12.72 -21.39
CA LEU A 115 -18.08 13.51 -22.59
C LEU A 115 -18.68 12.64 -23.71
N PRO A 116 -19.42 13.25 -24.66
CA PRO A 116 -19.85 12.54 -25.86
C PRO A 116 -18.66 12.00 -26.66
N LYS A 117 -18.86 10.89 -27.39
CA LYS A 117 -17.79 10.23 -28.19
C LYS A 117 -17.11 11.18 -29.18
N ASN A 118 -17.86 12.11 -29.77
CA ASN A 118 -17.36 13.11 -30.72
C ASN A 118 -17.14 14.47 -30.05
N CYS A 119 -16.53 14.49 -28.86
CA CYS A 119 -16.30 15.75 -28.15
C CYS A 119 -15.13 16.58 -28.70
N ALA A 120 -15.06 17.84 -28.27
CA ALA A 120 -13.93 18.72 -28.51
C ALA A 120 -13.41 19.29 -27.18
N VAL A 121 -12.10 19.23 -26.96
CA VAL A 121 -11.42 19.86 -25.83
C VAL A 121 -10.55 20.97 -26.38
N VAL A 122 -10.93 22.23 -26.13
CA VAL A 122 -10.19 23.41 -26.57
C VAL A 122 -9.40 23.95 -25.39
N LEU A 123 -8.09 24.13 -25.55
CA LEU A 123 -7.21 24.82 -24.61
C LEU A 123 -6.74 26.11 -25.27
N ASP A 124 -7.32 27.25 -24.91
CA ASP A 124 -7.09 28.55 -25.52
C ASP A 124 -6.04 29.36 -24.72
N ASN A 125 -5.23 30.18 -25.40
CA ASN A 125 -4.23 31.08 -24.81
C ASN A 125 -3.19 30.40 -23.88
N CYS A 126 -2.73 29.20 -24.24
CA CYS A 126 -1.89 28.36 -23.38
C CYS A 126 -0.46 28.85 -23.13
N GLU A 127 -0.02 29.99 -23.68
CA GLU A 127 1.33 30.52 -23.46
C GLU A 127 1.72 30.63 -21.98
N THR A 128 0.75 30.88 -21.08
CA THR A 128 0.97 31.09 -19.65
C THR A 128 1.22 29.82 -18.84
N ILE A 129 0.83 28.66 -19.37
CA ILE A 129 0.91 27.33 -18.71
C ILE A 129 1.85 26.38 -19.47
N GLN A 130 2.17 26.71 -20.72
CA GLN A 130 2.97 25.88 -21.61
C GLN A 130 4.44 25.77 -21.20
N GLU A 131 4.99 26.78 -20.52
CA GLU A 131 6.39 26.81 -20.07
C GLU A 131 6.68 25.76 -18.98
N GLU A 132 5.64 25.30 -18.28
CA GLU A 132 5.75 24.27 -17.26
C GLU A 132 6.01 22.89 -17.88
N THR A 133 7.02 22.18 -17.38
CA THR A 133 7.37 20.84 -17.87
C THR A 133 6.22 19.83 -17.74
N SER A 134 5.34 20.06 -16.76
CA SER A 134 4.16 19.23 -16.49
C SER A 134 3.11 19.28 -17.59
N PHE A 135 2.92 20.43 -18.25
CA PHE A 135 1.85 20.65 -19.23
C PHE A 135 1.96 19.69 -20.43
N GLY A 136 3.18 19.53 -20.97
CA GLY A 136 3.44 18.60 -22.07
C GLY A 136 3.15 17.14 -21.71
N VAL A 137 3.42 16.73 -20.46
CA VAL A 137 3.14 15.37 -19.95
C VAL A 137 1.63 15.15 -19.85
N ILE A 138 0.90 16.11 -19.30
CA ILE A 138 -0.57 16.06 -19.14
C ILE A 138 -1.25 16.00 -20.51
N LEU A 139 -0.86 16.88 -21.44
CA LEU A 139 -1.46 16.94 -22.78
C LEU A 139 -1.20 15.67 -23.59
N LYS A 140 -0.01 15.08 -23.47
CA LYS A 140 0.32 13.78 -24.08
C LYS A 140 -0.63 12.68 -23.57
N ALA A 141 -0.88 12.63 -22.27
CA ALA A 141 -1.82 11.66 -21.68
C ALA A 141 -3.27 11.90 -22.15
N ALA A 142 -3.70 13.16 -22.27
CA ALA A 142 -5.02 13.51 -22.80
C ALA A 142 -5.23 12.96 -24.22
N VAL A 143 -4.25 13.14 -25.10
CA VAL A 143 -4.33 12.64 -26.47
C VAL A 143 -4.35 11.11 -26.53
N GLN A 144 -3.62 10.43 -25.64
CA GLN A 144 -3.53 8.97 -25.62
C GLN A 144 -4.82 8.30 -25.14
N GLU A 145 -5.52 8.89 -24.17
CA GLU A 145 -6.76 8.30 -23.61
C GLU A 145 -8.04 8.80 -24.32
N ARG A 146 -7.92 9.65 -25.36
CA ARG A 146 -9.09 10.16 -26.08
C ARG A 146 -9.90 9.02 -26.73
N PRO A 147 -11.23 9.12 -26.76
CA PRO A 147 -12.05 8.24 -27.56
C PRO A 147 -11.90 8.54 -29.06
N LEU A 148 -12.13 7.52 -29.89
CA LEU A 148 -12.20 7.68 -31.35
C LEU A 148 -13.27 8.73 -31.69
N GLY A 149 -12.85 9.79 -32.40
CA GLY A 149 -13.70 10.90 -32.78
C GLY A 149 -13.53 12.15 -31.92
N ALA A 150 -12.96 12.09 -30.71
CA ALA A 150 -12.68 13.28 -29.89
C ALA A 150 -11.50 14.10 -30.44
N ARG A 151 -11.56 15.43 -30.34
CA ARG A 151 -10.48 16.32 -30.80
C ARG A 151 -9.96 17.19 -29.68
N ILE A 152 -8.65 17.45 -29.70
CA ILE A 152 -8.02 18.43 -28.81
C ILE A 152 -7.46 19.56 -29.67
N LEU A 153 -7.83 20.79 -29.36
CA LEU A 153 -7.34 21.99 -30.05
C LEU A 153 -6.62 22.86 -29.03
N VAL A 154 -5.42 23.32 -29.38
CA VAL A 154 -4.62 24.20 -28.52
C VAL A 154 -4.30 25.47 -29.28
N THR A 155 -4.52 26.62 -28.66
CA THR A 155 -4.03 27.90 -29.18
C THR A 155 -2.94 28.44 -28.26
N SER A 156 -1.87 28.96 -28.86
CA SER A 156 -0.77 29.58 -28.13
C SER A 156 -0.07 30.62 -29.00
N ARG A 157 0.67 31.54 -28.38
CA ARG A 157 1.65 32.39 -29.09
C ARG A 157 2.95 31.64 -29.40
N LEU A 158 3.21 30.55 -28.69
CA LEU A 158 4.44 29.78 -28.76
C LEU A 158 4.25 28.49 -29.57
N PRO A 159 5.31 27.97 -30.22
CA PRO A 159 5.28 26.65 -30.85
C PRO A 159 5.07 25.54 -29.81
N PRO A 160 4.59 24.33 -30.19
CA PRO A 160 4.38 23.24 -29.23
C PRO A 160 5.64 22.88 -28.42
N PRO A 161 5.51 22.52 -27.12
CA PRO A 161 6.64 22.05 -26.31
C PRO A 161 7.38 20.87 -26.92
N GLY A 162 8.71 20.80 -26.71
CA GLY A 162 9.55 19.71 -27.21
C GLY A 162 9.11 18.31 -26.78
N ALA A 163 8.44 18.19 -25.62
CA ALA A 163 7.85 16.93 -25.14
C ALA A 163 6.84 16.30 -26.11
N LEU A 164 6.21 17.11 -26.98
CA LEU A 164 5.21 16.68 -27.97
C LEU A 164 5.81 16.37 -29.35
N ALA A 165 7.13 16.55 -29.55
CA ALA A 165 7.78 16.41 -30.85
C ALA A 165 7.54 15.04 -31.51
N ARG A 166 7.55 13.95 -30.72
CA ARG A 166 7.26 12.59 -31.22
C ARG A 166 5.84 12.48 -31.80
N MET A 167 4.87 13.19 -31.24
CA MET A 167 3.47 13.13 -31.70
C MET A 167 3.32 13.78 -33.08
N ARG A 168 4.11 14.83 -33.37
CA ARG A 168 4.21 15.42 -34.71
C ARG A 168 4.75 14.41 -35.72
N VAL A 169 5.83 13.70 -35.38
CA VAL A 169 6.45 12.68 -36.25
C VAL A 169 5.51 11.51 -36.53
N HIS A 170 4.71 11.09 -35.54
CA HIS A 170 3.74 10.00 -35.70
C HIS A 170 2.38 10.42 -36.28
N GLY A 171 2.21 11.67 -36.74
CA GLY A 171 0.96 12.16 -37.32
C GLY A 171 -0.19 12.28 -36.32
N LEU A 172 0.09 12.26 -35.02
CA LEU A 172 -0.89 12.44 -33.94
C LEU A 172 -1.14 13.92 -33.61
N MET A 173 -0.24 14.80 -34.05
CA MET A 173 -0.34 16.24 -33.88
C MET A 173 -0.12 16.96 -35.21
N HIS A 174 -1.02 17.89 -35.52
CA HIS A 174 -0.90 18.79 -36.66
C HIS A 174 -0.74 20.22 -36.14
N VAL A 175 0.22 20.95 -36.72
CA VAL A 175 0.57 22.30 -36.30
C VAL A 175 0.19 23.24 -37.43
N ILE A 176 -0.59 24.27 -37.10
CA ILE A 176 -0.93 25.38 -38.00
C ILE A 176 -0.08 26.56 -37.57
N GLU A 177 0.84 26.97 -38.44
CA GLU A 177 1.82 28.01 -38.17
C GLU A 177 1.28 29.41 -38.47
N GLY A 178 2.00 30.44 -37.98
CA GLY A 178 1.56 31.84 -38.07
C GLY A 178 1.31 32.32 -39.50
N ASP A 179 2.15 31.90 -40.45
CA ASP A 179 2.02 32.25 -41.87
C ASP A 179 0.78 31.61 -42.51
N GLU A 180 0.37 30.44 -42.03
CA GLU A 180 -0.83 29.74 -42.50
C GLU A 180 -2.11 30.36 -41.92
N LEU A 181 -2.00 31.05 -40.79
CA LEU A 181 -3.09 31.83 -40.19
C LEU A 181 -3.26 33.19 -40.88
N ALA A 182 -2.31 33.64 -41.70
CA ALA A 182 -2.47 34.87 -42.47
C ALA A 182 -3.66 34.77 -43.42
N LEU A 183 -4.46 35.82 -43.47
CA LEU A 183 -5.60 35.95 -44.35
C LEU A 183 -5.18 35.77 -45.80
N GLN A 184 -5.86 34.85 -46.47
CA GLN A 184 -5.79 34.75 -47.92
C GLN A 184 -6.65 35.84 -48.55
N ARG A 185 -6.36 36.21 -49.80
CA ARG A 185 -7.08 37.26 -50.53
C ARG A 185 -8.60 37.04 -50.53
N ASP A 186 -9.05 35.82 -50.81
CA ASP A 186 -10.48 35.50 -50.85
C ASP A 186 -11.13 35.59 -49.46
N GLU A 187 -10.40 35.24 -48.40
CA GLU A 187 -10.85 35.40 -47.01
C GLU A 187 -10.95 36.89 -46.64
N ALA A 188 -9.96 37.69 -47.06
CA ALA A 188 -9.93 39.13 -46.84
C ALA A 188 -11.13 39.84 -47.53
N LEU A 189 -11.43 39.48 -48.78
CA LEU A 189 -12.62 39.96 -49.50
C LEU A 189 -13.92 39.59 -48.78
N ALA A 190 -14.05 38.33 -48.36
CA ALA A 190 -15.24 37.87 -47.63
C ALA A 190 -15.43 38.58 -46.28
N ILE A 191 -14.33 38.80 -45.55
CA ILE A 191 -14.34 39.52 -44.26
C ILE A 191 -14.67 41.00 -44.48
N ALA A 192 -14.07 41.67 -45.45
CA ALA A 192 -14.34 43.07 -45.73
C ALA A 192 -15.83 43.31 -46.04
N ARG A 193 -16.42 42.46 -46.88
CA ARG A 193 -17.85 42.54 -47.25
C ARG A 193 -18.81 42.29 -46.09
N LEU A 194 -18.42 41.54 -45.06
CA LEU A 194 -19.22 41.39 -43.84
C LEU A 194 -19.22 42.66 -42.97
N HIS A 195 -18.13 43.43 -43.02
CA HIS A 195 -17.95 44.65 -42.24
C HIS A 195 -18.31 45.92 -43.03
N ASP A 196 -18.62 45.78 -44.32
CA ASP A 196 -19.12 46.81 -45.23
C ASP A 196 -20.43 46.36 -45.93
N PRO A 197 -21.55 46.27 -45.18
CA PRO A 197 -22.82 45.78 -45.73
C PRO A 197 -23.45 46.71 -46.78
N GLU A 198 -23.01 47.96 -46.86
CA GLU A 198 -23.46 48.96 -47.85
C GLU A 198 -22.63 48.94 -49.14
N GLY A 199 -21.50 48.20 -49.16
CA GLY A 199 -20.67 48.00 -50.35
C GLY A 199 -19.86 49.23 -50.77
N ALA A 200 -19.41 50.03 -49.81
CA ALA A 200 -18.59 51.23 -50.05
C ALA A 200 -17.13 50.92 -50.44
N LEU A 201 -16.62 49.72 -50.14
CA LEU A 201 -15.25 49.30 -50.44
C LEU A 201 -15.17 48.53 -51.76
N GLU A 202 -14.43 49.09 -52.73
CA GLU A 202 -14.10 48.38 -53.97
C GLU A 202 -13.07 47.26 -53.74
N ASP A 203 -13.16 46.19 -54.53
CA ASP A 203 -12.24 45.04 -54.43
C ASP A 203 -10.75 45.45 -54.53
N ALA A 204 -10.43 46.48 -55.34
CA ALA A 204 -9.07 46.99 -55.50
C ALA A 204 -8.53 47.65 -54.21
N LEU A 205 -9.39 48.34 -53.48
CA LEU A 205 -9.06 48.95 -52.19
C LEU A 205 -8.94 47.88 -51.10
N ILE A 206 -9.81 46.86 -51.11
CA ILE A 206 -9.70 45.72 -50.19
C ILE A 206 -8.38 44.97 -50.40
N ASP A 207 -7.95 44.78 -51.66
CA ASP A 207 -6.66 44.18 -51.99
C ASP A 207 -5.48 45.01 -51.46
N GLU A 208 -5.56 46.33 -51.53
CA GLU A 208 -4.56 47.23 -50.96
C GLU A 208 -4.47 47.09 -49.42
N LEU A 209 -5.61 47.11 -48.73
CA LEU A 209 -5.66 46.94 -47.27
C LEU A 209 -5.15 45.55 -46.84
N TRP A 210 -5.44 44.51 -47.62
CA TRP A 210 -4.92 43.16 -47.42
C TRP A 210 -3.39 43.09 -47.58
N GLN A 211 -2.84 43.69 -48.64
CA GLN A 211 -1.38 43.75 -48.85
C GLN A 211 -0.67 44.51 -47.72
N ARG A 212 -1.27 45.61 -47.26
CA ARG A 212 -0.71 46.44 -46.18
C ARG A 212 -0.71 45.75 -44.82
N SER A 213 -1.80 45.03 -44.51
CA SER A 213 -1.87 44.19 -43.31
C SER A 213 -1.00 42.93 -43.42
N ARG A 214 -0.47 42.61 -44.61
CA ARG A 214 0.24 41.35 -44.91
C ARG A 214 -0.54 40.12 -44.46
N GLY A 215 -1.87 40.18 -44.58
CA GLY A 215 -2.78 39.12 -44.13
C GLY A 215 -2.95 38.99 -42.61
N TRP A 216 -2.41 39.89 -41.78
CA TRP A 216 -2.67 39.84 -40.34
C TRP A 216 -4.14 40.17 -40.04
N MET A 217 -4.90 39.18 -39.53
CA MET A 217 -6.36 39.26 -39.35
C MET A 217 -6.82 40.48 -38.56
N ALA A 218 -6.25 40.73 -37.39
CA ALA A 218 -6.57 41.93 -36.63
C ALA A 218 -6.25 43.18 -37.46
N GLY A 219 -5.00 43.40 -37.87
CA GLY A 219 -4.63 44.59 -38.66
C GLY A 219 -5.48 44.83 -39.91
N PHE A 220 -5.89 43.77 -40.61
CA PHE A 220 -6.77 43.87 -41.76
C PHE A 220 -8.18 44.36 -41.38
N LEU A 221 -8.81 43.76 -40.36
CA LEU A 221 -10.11 44.21 -39.86
C LEU A 221 -10.08 45.67 -39.42
N LEU A 222 -8.97 46.09 -38.80
CA LEU A 222 -8.77 47.47 -38.34
C LEU A 222 -8.73 48.44 -39.52
N LEU A 223 -7.99 48.12 -40.58
CA LEU A 223 -7.90 48.92 -41.80
C LEU A 223 -9.24 48.99 -42.56
N VAL A 224 -9.97 47.88 -42.63
CA VAL A 224 -11.31 47.82 -43.23
C VAL A 224 -12.29 48.72 -42.47
N GLN A 225 -12.36 48.58 -41.14
CA GLN A 225 -13.26 49.38 -40.31
C GLN A 225 -12.95 50.87 -40.34
N GLN A 226 -11.67 51.23 -40.40
CA GLN A 226 -11.23 52.63 -40.55
C GLN A 226 -11.74 53.22 -41.87
N ARG A 227 -11.59 52.48 -42.97
CA ARG A 227 -11.97 52.92 -44.31
C ARG A 227 -13.48 53.02 -44.52
N VAL A 228 -14.28 52.11 -43.94
CA VAL A 228 -15.76 52.17 -43.95
C VAL A 228 -16.26 53.39 -43.16
N ARG A 229 -15.63 53.73 -42.04
CA ARG A 229 -16.05 54.87 -41.19
C ARG A 229 -15.60 56.22 -41.73
N HIS A 230 -14.46 56.27 -42.42
CA HIS A 230 -13.87 57.50 -42.95
C HIS A 230 -13.45 57.34 -44.42
N PRO A 231 -14.40 57.45 -45.37
CA PRO A 231 -14.13 57.27 -46.80
C PRO A 231 -13.17 58.30 -47.39
N GLU A 232 -13.07 59.48 -46.77
CA GLU A 232 -12.32 60.64 -47.29
C GLU A 232 -10.84 60.67 -46.86
N VAL A 233 -10.42 59.83 -45.91
CA VAL A 233 -9.04 59.77 -45.44
C VAL A 233 -8.25 58.86 -46.38
N ASP A 234 -7.42 59.46 -47.23
CA ASP A 234 -6.49 58.72 -48.08
C ASP A 234 -5.48 58.00 -47.19
N ALA A 235 -5.26 56.72 -47.47
CA ALA A 235 -4.49 55.85 -46.59
C ALA A 235 -2.98 56.03 -46.84
N GLY A 236 -2.48 57.27 -46.82
CA GLY A 236 -1.10 57.62 -47.15
C GLY A 236 -0.17 57.81 -45.94
N GLU A 237 0.97 57.11 -45.99
CA GLU A 237 2.24 57.28 -45.25
C GLU A 237 2.31 56.93 -43.74
N GLY A 238 2.98 55.81 -43.44
CA GLY A 238 3.52 55.49 -42.10
C GLY A 238 3.76 54.00 -41.85
N THR A 239 4.98 53.51 -42.08
CA THR A 239 5.46 52.21 -41.58
C THR A 239 6.20 52.37 -40.25
N VAL A 240 5.48 52.28 -39.13
CA VAL A 240 5.95 51.79 -37.80
C VAL A 240 4.76 51.02 -37.15
N PRO A 241 4.90 50.32 -36.00
CA PRO A 241 4.22 49.05 -35.78
C PRO A 241 2.68 49.21 -35.79
N LEU A 242 2.03 48.77 -36.88
CA LEU A 242 0.61 48.99 -37.21
C LEU A 242 -0.38 48.81 -36.04
N LEU A 243 -0.05 47.97 -35.07
CA LEU A 243 -0.89 47.73 -33.90
C LEU A 243 -0.83 48.85 -32.85
N ALA A 244 0.35 49.39 -32.54
CA ALA A 244 0.50 50.42 -31.51
C ALA A 244 -0.11 51.74 -31.98
N ASP A 245 0.09 52.08 -33.25
CA ASP A 245 -0.48 53.27 -33.87
C ASP A 245 -2.01 53.15 -34.00
N TYR A 246 -2.53 51.97 -34.34
CA TYR A 246 -3.97 51.73 -34.31
C TYR A 246 -4.57 51.84 -32.91
N LEU A 247 -3.99 51.15 -31.92
CA LEU A 247 -4.45 51.27 -30.52
C LEU A 247 -4.45 52.74 -30.10
N HIS A 248 -3.41 53.48 -30.45
CA HIS A 248 -3.30 54.90 -30.13
C HIS A 248 -4.36 55.77 -30.84
N HIS A 249 -4.50 55.68 -32.16
CA HIS A 249 -5.32 56.59 -32.97
C HIS A 249 -6.80 56.20 -33.06
N GLU A 250 -7.14 54.91 -32.96
CA GLU A 250 -8.49 54.42 -33.25
C GLU A 250 -9.20 53.87 -32.01
N VAL A 251 -8.47 53.28 -31.06
CA VAL A 251 -9.05 52.82 -29.77
C VAL A 251 -8.97 53.91 -28.71
N LEU A 252 -7.81 54.57 -28.58
CA LEU A 252 -7.53 55.45 -27.46
C LEU A 252 -7.75 56.95 -27.77
N ALA A 253 -7.48 57.43 -28.98
CA ALA A 253 -7.64 58.86 -29.32
C ALA A 253 -9.10 59.37 -29.33
N PRO A 254 -10.13 58.53 -29.64
CA PRO A 254 -11.53 58.96 -29.48
C PRO A 254 -11.96 59.12 -28.02
N ILE A 255 -11.19 58.57 -27.08
CA ILE A 255 -11.43 58.71 -25.64
C ILE A 255 -10.83 60.04 -25.21
N ASP A 256 -11.62 60.88 -24.55
CA ASP A 256 -11.12 62.14 -24.01
C ASP A 256 -10.01 61.87 -22.97
N LYS A 257 -9.14 62.86 -22.76
CA LYS A 257 -7.96 62.70 -21.89
C LYS A 257 -8.33 62.19 -20.49
N ILE A 258 -9.46 62.67 -19.95
CA ILE A 258 -9.96 62.27 -18.62
C ILE A 258 -10.47 60.82 -18.64
N GLY A 259 -11.23 60.42 -19.67
CA GLY A 259 -11.70 59.04 -19.82
C GLY A 259 -10.57 58.04 -20.05
N LEU A 260 -9.51 58.43 -20.78
CA LEU A 260 -8.34 57.58 -20.99
C LEU A 260 -7.55 57.37 -19.71
N GLU A 261 -7.30 58.44 -18.94
CA GLU A 261 -6.66 58.33 -17.61
C GLU A 261 -7.47 57.40 -16.70
N GLN A 262 -8.80 57.52 -16.66
CA GLN A 262 -9.67 56.64 -15.85
C GLN A 262 -9.72 55.19 -16.37
N LEU A 263 -9.58 54.96 -17.68
CA LEU A 263 -9.50 53.61 -18.25
C LEU A 263 -8.17 52.92 -17.90
N LEU A 264 -7.06 53.67 -17.87
CA LEU A 264 -5.76 53.18 -17.42
C LEU A 264 -5.82 52.71 -15.95
N GLU A 265 -6.61 53.39 -15.10
CA GLU A 265 -6.83 52.98 -13.72
C GLU A 265 -7.55 51.64 -13.61
N VAL A 266 -8.51 51.37 -14.51
CA VAL A 266 -9.29 50.13 -14.53
C VAL A 266 -8.51 48.96 -15.14
N ALA A 267 -7.53 49.23 -16.01
CA ALA A 267 -6.75 48.21 -16.71
C ALA A 267 -5.93 47.26 -15.80
N VAL A 268 -5.70 47.65 -14.54
CA VAL A 268 -5.08 46.77 -13.53
C VAL A 268 -5.91 45.51 -13.27
N LEU A 269 -7.23 45.60 -13.39
CA LEU A 269 -8.12 44.45 -13.28
C LEU A 269 -8.07 43.59 -14.55
N PRO A 270 -7.97 42.26 -14.45
CA PRO A 270 -8.04 41.37 -15.61
C PRO A 270 -9.47 41.30 -16.19
N TRP A 271 -10.47 41.42 -15.33
CA TRP A 271 -11.88 41.56 -15.69
C TRP A 271 -12.54 42.55 -14.73
N THR A 272 -13.62 43.21 -15.16
CA THR A 272 -14.31 44.21 -14.33
C THR A 272 -15.81 44.22 -14.57
N THR A 273 -16.58 44.59 -13.55
CA THR A 273 -17.97 45.02 -13.71
C THR A 273 -18.06 46.54 -13.75
N ALA A 274 -19.24 47.08 -14.10
CA ALA A 274 -19.48 48.52 -14.01
C ALA A 274 -19.29 49.06 -12.58
N VAL A 275 -19.64 48.25 -11.56
CA VAL A 275 -19.48 48.60 -10.14
C VAL A 275 -18.00 48.66 -9.77
N MET A 276 -17.22 47.64 -10.15
CA MET A 276 -15.77 47.61 -9.87
C MET A 276 -15.03 48.74 -10.60
N ALA A 277 -15.35 48.99 -11.87
CA ALA A 277 -14.74 50.07 -12.66
C ALA A 277 -15.03 51.45 -12.03
N THR A 278 -16.26 51.66 -11.54
CA THR A 278 -16.66 52.90 -10.85
C THR A 278 -15.99 53.01 -9.49
N ALA A 279 -15.97 51.91 -8.73
CA ALA A 279 -15.31 51.88 -7.43
C ALA A 279 -13.83 52.20 -7.56
N LEU A 280 -13.13 51.66 -8.57
CA LEU A 280 -11.70 51.83 -8.79
C LEU A 280 -11.35 53.25 -9.26
N SER A 281 -12.01 53.73 -10.32
CA SER A 281 -11.73 55.03 -10.97
C SER A 281 -12.45 56.25 -10.36
N GLY A 282 -13.45 56.02 -9.50
CA GLY A 282 -14.32 57.09 -8.97
C GLY A 282 -15.31 57.67 -9.99
N SER A 283 -15.41 57.09 -11.19
CA SER A 283 -16.21 57.59 -12.31
C SER A 283 -16.98 56.47 -12.99
N THR A 284 -18.17 56.76 -13.51
CA THR A 284 -18.92 55.81 -14.34
C THR A 284 -18.45 55.79 -15.80
N ALA A 285 -17.54 56.70 -16.20
CA ALA A 285 -17.08 56.83 -17.57
C ALA A 285 -16.34 55.58 -18.08
N PRO A 286 -15.42 54.92 -17.33
CA PRO A 286 -14.76 53.71 -17.80
C PRO A 286 -15.72 52.57 -18.11
N ALA A 287 -16.79 52.41 -17.33
CA ALA A 287 -17.80 51.40 -17.60
C ALA A 287 -18.54 51.67 -18.93
N ARG A 288 -18.84 52.94 -19.24
CA ARG A 288 -19.43 53.33 -20.54
C ARG A 288 -18.46 53.13 -21.70
N VAL A 289 -17.18 53.46 -21.50
CA VAL A 289 -16.13 53.25 -22.50
C VAL A 289 -15.95 51.76 -22.79
N LEU A 290 -15.87 50.91 -21.76
CA LEU A 290 -15.78 49.45 -21.92
C LEU A 290 -17.00 48.86 -22.62
N ASP A 291 -18.21 49.35 -22.31
CA ASP A 291 -19.44 48.93 -22.99
C ASP A 291 -19.48 49.36 -24.45
N GLU A 292 -19.03 50.58 -24.77
CA GLU A 292 -18.92 51.06 -26.15
C GLU A 292 -17.87 50.29 -26.94
N LEU A 293 -16.69 50.05 -26.35
CA LEU A 293 -15.64 49.23 -26.96
C LEU A 293 -16.12 47.80 -27.19
N ALA A 294 -16.88 47.22 -26.25
CA ALA A 294 -17.45 45.89 -26.42
C ALA A 294 -18.53 45.85 -27.51
N ARG A 295 -19.44 46.84 -27.57
CA ARG A 295 -20.46 46.95 -28.63
C ARG A 295 -19.86 47.15 -30.02
N ARG A 296 -18.71 47.83 -30.11
CA ARG A 296 -17.97 48.04 -31.36
C ARG A 296 -16.98 46.91 -31.68
N HIS A 297 -16.91 45.86 -30.86
CA HIS A 297 -15.98 44.74 -31.00
C HIS A 297 -14.49 45.14 -31.00
N MET A 298 -14.15 46.20 -30.25
CA MET A 298 -12.82 46.83 -30.19
C MET A 298 -11.99 46.26 -29.04
N LEU A 299 -11.57 44.99 -29.15
CA LEU A 299 -10.66 44.34 -28.18
C LEU A 299 -11.15 44.33 -26.72
N VAL A 300 -12.46 44.46 -26.51
CA VAL A 300 -13.15 44.29 -25.22
C VAL A 300 -14.32 43.35 -25.47
N SER A 301 -14.51 42.36 -24.60
CA SER A 301 -15.67 41.49 -24.63
C SER A 301 -16.62 41.81 -23.48
N ARG A 302 -17.92 41.63 -23.73
CA ARG A 302 -19.00 41.79 -22.76
C ARG A 302 -19.72 40.46 -22.58
N ARG A 303 -19.89 40.02 -21.34
CA ARG A 303 -20.59 38.77 -20.98
C ARG A 303 -21.68 39.06 -19.93
N GLU A 304 -22.74 38.27 -19.92
CA GLU A 304 -23.74 38.31 -18.84
C GLU A 304 -23.23 37.50 -17.64
N GLY A 305 -23.20 38.11 -16.44
CA GLY A 305 -22.72 37.46 -15.21
C GLY A 305 -23.85 37.01 -14.28
N ASP A 306 -23.50 36.19 -13.28
CA ASP A 306 -24.42 35.53 -12.31
C ASP A 306 -25.34 36.48 -11.52
N GLN A 307 -25.02 37.77 -11.46
CA GLN A 307 -25.81 38.79 -10.73
C GLN A 307 -26.54 39.77 -11.66
N ALA A 308 -26.78 39.41 -12.93
CA ALA A 308 -27.37 40.28 -13.96
C ALA A 308 -26.56 41.57 -14.26
N LEU A 309 -25.29 41.62 -13.83
CA LEU A 309 -24.35 42.68 -14.17
C LEU A 309 -23.43 42.22 -15.31
N PRO A 310 -23.21 43.04 -16.34
CA PRO A 310 -22.28 42.70 -17.42
C PRO A 310 -20.83 42.68 -16.91
N ILE A 311 -20.11 41.62 -17.27
CA ILE A 311 -18.67 41.48 -17.05
C ILE A 311 -17.96 41.94 -18.31
N TYR A 312 -16.99 42.85 -18.15
CA TYR A 312 -16.13 43.34 -19.21
C TYR A 312 -14.74 42.74 -19.06
N GLU A 313 -14.23 42.17 -20.14
CA GLU A 313 -12.90 41.60 -20.20
C GLU A 313 -12.12 42.26 -21.33
N VAL A 314 -11.03 42.90 -20.97
CA VAL A 314 -10.15 43.60 -21.91
C VAL A 314 -9.21 42.57 -22.50
N HIS A 315 -9.22 42.45 -23.83
CA HIS A 315 -8.37 41.50 -24.54
C HIS A 315 -6.89 41.73 -24.14
N PRO A 316 -6.10 40.66 -23.92
CA PRO A 316 -4.75 40.76 -23.37
C PRO A 316 -3.84 41.77 -24.08
N LEU A 317 -3.97 41.88 -25.41
CA LEU A 317 -3.23 42.83 -26.24
C LEU A 317 -3.54 44.31 -25.90
N LEU A 318 -4.82 44.66 -25.74
CA LEU A 318 -5.21 46.01 -25.35
C LEU A 318 -4.83 46.26 -23.88
N ARG A 319 -5.03 45.27 -23.01
CA ARG A 319 -4.67 45.36 -21.60
C ARG A 319 -3.17 45.57 -21.40
N GLU A 320 -2.32 44.84 -22.11
CA GLU A 320 -0.86 45.00 -22.07
C GLU A 320 -0.43 46.41 -22.50
N HIS A 321 -1.04 46.95 -23.56
CA HIS A 321 -0.78 48.32 -24.00
C HIS A 321 -1.27 49.37 -22.97
N LEU A 322 -2.46 49.17 -22.39
CA LEU A 322 -2.99 50.04 -21.34
C LEU A 322 -2.10 49.99 -20.08
N LEU A 323 -1.63 48.81 -19.67
CA LEU A 323 -0.74 48.65 -18.52
C LEU A 323 0.62 49.31 -18.76
N ALA A 324 1.24 49.10 -19.92
CA ALA A 324 2.50 49.76 -20.27
C ALA A 324 2.37 51.29 -20.28
N ARG A 325 1.23 51.81 -20.75
CA ARG A 325 0.94 53.25 -20.76
C ARG A 325 0.61 53.78 -19.36
N ALA A 326 0.00 52.97 -18.49
CA ALA A 326 -0.22 53.28 -17.09
C ALA A 326 1.11 53.34 -16.31
N ASP A 327 2.03 52.39 -16.55
CA ASP A 327 3.40 52.38 -16.00
C ASP A 327 4.20 53.63 -16.41
N ALA A 328 3.99 54.14 -17.63
CA ALA A 328 4.61 55.39 -18.09
C ALA A 328 3.91 56.66 -17.56
N ALA A 329 2.59 56.63 -17.36
CA ALA A 329 1.78 57.80 -17.02
C ALA A 329 1.63 58.04 -15.51
N PHE A 330 1.67 56.98 -14.70
CA PHE A 330 1.42 57.06 -13.27
C PHE A 330 2.69 56.79 -12.45
N PRO A 331 2.94 57.55 -11.37
CA PRO A 331 3.96 57.21 -10.39
C PRO A 331 3.75 55.81 -9.81
N ALA A 332 4.83 55.10 -9.50
CA ALA A 332 4.78 53.73 -8.98
C ALA A 332 3.89 53.57 -7.73
N ASN A 333 3.86 54.56 -6.83
CA ASN A 333 3.00 54.56 -5.65
C ASN A 333 1.50 54.64 -5.99
N ARG A 334 1.13 55.38 -7.04
CA ARG A 334 -0.26 55.46 -7.52
C ARG A 334 -0.69 54.14 -8.14
N LEU A 335 0.17 53.51 -8.93
CA LEU A 335 -0.10 52.18 -9.50
C LEU A 335 -0.21 51.10 -8.43
N ALA A 336 0.65 51.13 -7.41
CA ALA A 336 0.53 50.26 -6.26
C ALA A 336 -0.83 50.45 -5.55
N ALA A 337 -1.25 51.69 -5.30
CA ALA A 337 -2.55 51.97 -4.68
C ALA A 337 -3.75 51.48 -5.53
N LEU A 338 -3.67 51.62 -6.86
CA LEU A 338 -4.68 51.10 -7.78
C LEU A 338 -4.71 49.56 -7.79
N ARG A 339 -3.56 48.90 -7.84
CA ARG A 339 -3.45 47.44 -7.74
C ARG A 339 -4.00 46.93 -6.40
N ALA A 340 -3.69 47.59 -5.29
CA ALA A 340 -4.20 47.23 -3.97
C ALA A 340 -5.73 47.34 -3.91
N LYS A 341 -6.29 48.46 -4.37
CA LYS A 341 -7.73 48.68 -4.45
C LYS A 341 -8.42 47.69 -5.39
N GLY A 342 -7.81 47.39 -6.53
CA GLY A 342 -8.28 46.37 -7.47
C GLY A 342 -8.27 44.97 -6.85
N GLY A 343 -7.23 44.63 -6.09
CA GLY A 343 -7.12 43.39 -5.34
C GLY A 343 -8.29 43.21 -4.36
N ARG A 344 -8.61 44.23 -3.55
CA ARG A 344 -9.77 44.22 -2.64
C ARG A 344 -11.09 43.96 -3.36
N LEU A 345 -11.33 44.66 -4.47
CA LEU A 345 -12.56 44.53 -5.25
C LEU A 345 -12.72 43.11 -5.81
N LEU A 346 -11.64 42.45 -6.23
CA LEU A 346 -11.68 41.07 -6.70
C LEU A 346 -11.94 40.08 -5.57
N VAL A 347 -11.34 40.29 -4.40
CA VAL A 347 -11.59 39.47 -3.20
C VAL A 347 -13.07 39.55 -2.79
N GLU A 348 -13.65 40.75 -2.77
CA GLU A 348 -15.08 40.97 -2.49
C GLU A 348 -15.99 40.33 -3.54
N ALA A 349 -15.55 40.28 -4.79
CA ALA A 349 -16.27 39.63 -5.88
C ALA A 349 -16.08 38.10 -5.93
N GLY A 350 -15.29 37.51 -5.02
CA GLY A 350 -15.07 36.07 -4.88
C GLY A 350 -13.83 35.51 -5.59
N ASP A 351 -13.12 36.32 -6.39
CA ASP A 351 -11.87 35.93 -7.07
C ASP A 351 -10.65 36.24 -6.18
N ARG A 352 -10.51 35.42 -5.13
CA ARG A 352 -9.50 35.62 -4.09
C ARG A 352 -8.07 35.36 -4.58
N ASP A 353 -7.88 34.43 -5.50
CA ASP A 353 -6.56 34.10 -6.08
C ASP A 353 -5.99 35.28 -6.88
N THR A 354 -6.79 35.84 -7.80
CA THR A 354 -6.39 37.00 -8.60
C THR A 354 -6.26 38.25 -7.74
N GLY A 355 -7.17 38.42 -6.77
CA GLY A 355 -7.10 39.50 -5.78
C GLY A 355 -5.78 39.50 -5.00
N LEU A 356 -5.35 38.33 -4.51
CA LEU A 356 -4.07 38.19 -3.81
C LEU A 356 -2.87 38.52 -4.71
N GLN A 357 -2.88 38.10 -5.97
CA GLN A 357 -1.81 38.44 -6.91
C GLN A 357 -1.66 39.95 -7.12
N LEU A 358 -2.78 40.68 -7.21
CA LEU A 358 -2.75 42.14 -7.30
C LEU A 358 -2.22 42.80 -6.02
N LEU A 359 -2.59 42.29 -4.84
CA LEU A 359 -2.08 42.78 -3.55
C LEU A 359 -0.57 42.54 -3.42
N ILE A 360 -0.07 41.37 -3.82
CA ILE A 360 1.36 41.05 -3.87
C ILE A 360 2.09 41.98 -4.85
N ALA A 361 1.53 42.18 -6.05
CA ALA A 361 2.10 43.10 -7.06
C ALA A 361 2.08 44.57 -6.62
N ALA A 362 1.15 44.94 -5.74
CA ALA A 362 1.08 46.25 -5.08
C ALA A 362 2.07 46.40 -3.91
N GLN A 363 2.68 45.30 -3.45
CA GLN A 363 3.44 45.23 -2.20
C GLN A 363 2.60 45.63 -0.97
N ASP A 364 1.28 45.43 -1.04
CA ASP A 364 0.35 45.69 0.07
C ASP A 364 0.34 44.49 1.02
N TRP A 365 1.42 44.38 1.81
CA TRP A 365 1.65 43.22 2.68
C TRP A 365 0.66 43.14 3.85
N GLU A 366 0.06 44.26 4.27
CA GLU A 366 -0.91 44.29 5.35
C GLU A 366 -2.18 43.52 4.99
N GLU A 367 -2.64 43.62 3.74
CA GLU A 367 -3.81 42.89 3.25
C GLU A 367 -3.44 41.56 2.56
N ALA A 368 -2.29 41.48 1.87
CA ALA A 368 -1.86 40.26 1.18
C ALA A 368 -1.59 39.10 2.14
N ILE A 369 -0.89 39.34 3.26
CA ILE A 369 -0.48 38.27 4.17
C ILE A 369 -1.67 37.58 4.84
N PRO A 370 -2.64 38.28 5.46
CA PRO A 370 -3.82 37.63 6.04
C PRO A 370 -4.61 36.82 5.02
N LEU A 371 -4.78 37.35 3.81
CA LEU A 371 -5.47 36.64 2.73
C LEU A 371 -4.71 35.37 2.28
N LEU A 372 -3.38 35.46 2.13
CA LEU A 372 -2.53 34.32 1.80
C LEU A 372 -2.64 33.23 2.86
N LEU A 373 -2.56 33.60 4.14
CA LEU A 373 -2.66 32.65 5.25
C LEU A 373 -4.04 31.98 5.35
N ASP A 374 -5.11 32.68 4.98
CA ASP A 374 -6.46 32.13 4.91
C ASP A 374 -6.64 31.15 3.73
N LEU A 375 -6.01 31.42 2.58
CA LEU A 375 -6.05 30.55 1.40
C LEU A 375 -5.12 29.33 1.50
N ALA A 376 -4.00 29.45 2.23
CA ALA A 376 -2.95 28.43 2.28
C ALA A 376 -3.42 27.01 2.68
N PRO A 377 -4.29 26.81 3.71
CA PRO A 377 -4.83 25.49 4.02
C PRO A 377 -5.55 24.83 2.85
N GLN A 378 -6.40 25.59 2.14
CA GLN A 378 -7.17 25.07 1.00
C GLN A 378 -6.25 24.74 -0.17
N LEU A 379 -5.23 25.57 -0.44
CA LEU A 379 -4.23 25.30 -1.47
C LEU A 379 -3.45 24.02 -1.17
N ALA A 380 -3.00 23.83 0.07
CA ALA A 380 -2.28 22.62 0.48
C ALA A 380 -3.17 21.37 0.40
N MET A 381 -4.42 21.44 0.87
CA MET A 381 -5.38 20.33 0.78
C MET A 381 -5.69 19.93 -0.67
N THR A 382 -5.68 20.89 -1.59
CA THR A 382 -5.94 20.65 -3.03
C THR A 382 -4.67 20.39 -3.84
N GLY A 383 -3.51 20.24 -3.19
CA GLY A 383 -2.24 19.91 -3.86
C GLY A 383 -1.58 21.09 -4.61
N ARG A 384 -2.10 22.32 -4.48
CA ARG A 384 -1.58 23.53 -5.15
C ARG A 384 -0.33 24.11 -4.47
N PHE A 385 0.59 23.24 -4.06
CA PHE A 385 1.84 23.62 -3.40
C PHE A 385 2.73 24.53 -4.26
N PRO A 386 2.86 24.35 -5.60
CA PRO A 386 3.66 25.26 -6.42
C PRO A 386 3.11 26.68 -6.45
N THR A 387 1.78 26.85 -6.52
CA THR A 387 1.12 28.16 -6.46
C THR A 387 1.39 28.84 -5.11
N LEU A 388 1.18 28.12 -3.99
CA LEU A 388 1.45 28.64 -2.67
C LEU A 388 2.93 29.05 -2.51
N ARG A 389 3.85 28.20 -3.00
CA ARG A 389 5.28 28.48 -2.99
C ARG A 389 5.63 29.75 -3.76
N ALA A 390 5.10 29.91 -4.98
CA ALA A 390 5.35 31.10 -5.80
C ALA A 390 4.90 32.39 -5.10
N TRP A 391 3.73 32.38 -4.43
CA TRP A 391 3.26 33.54 -3.67
C TRP A 391 4.11 33.82 -2.43
N LEU A 392 4.59 32.78 -1.74
CA LEU A 392 5.51 32.94 -0.61
C LEU A 392 6.89 33.46 -1.05
N GLU A 393 7.41 33.00 -2.19
CA GLU A 393 8.70 33.45 -2.75
C GLU A 393 8.66 34.91 -3.22
N ALA A 394 7.47 35.43 -3.58
CA ALA A 394 7.29 36.84 -3.95
C ALA A 394 7.35 37.79 -2.74
N LEU A 395 7.21 37.30 -1.51
CA LEU A 395 7.29 38.10 -0.29
C LEU A 395 8.76 38.40 0.09
N PRO A 396 9.08 39.64 0.51
CA PRO A 396 10.40 39.97 1.06
C PRO A 396 10.76 39.10 2.28
N GLN A 397 11.99 38.57 2.32
CA GLN A 397 12.46 37.68 3.39
C GLN A 397 12.39 38.31 4.80
N ALA A 398 12.51 39.64 4.90
CA ALA A 398 12.38 40.37 6.16
C ALA A 398 11.00 40.17 6.83
N LEU A 399 9.95 39.84 6.07
CA LEU A 399 8.60 39.63 6.58
C LEU A 399 8.42 38.28 7.31
N PHE A 400 9.35 37.33 7.13
CA PHE A 400 9.28 35.98 7.68
C PHE A 400 9.82 35.86 9.11
N THR A 401 10.71 36.78 9.54
CA THR A 401 11.37 36.74 10.85
C THR A 401 10.34 36.66 11.99
N ASP A 402 9.38 37.59 12.00
CA ASP A 402 8.40 37.75 13.08
C ASP A 402 7.03 37.11 12.78
N ARG A 403 6.91 36.35 11.67
CA ARG A 403 5.65 35.75 11.22
C ARG A 403 5.80 34.23 11.05
N PRO A 404 5.62 33.45 12.13
CA PRO A 404 5.88 32.01 12.11
C PRO A 404 4.94 31.24 11.15
N TRP A 405 3.72 31.70 10.92
CA TRP A 405 2.80 31.10 9.95
C TRP A 405 3.27 31.18 8.48
N LEU A 406 4.01 32.23 8.10
CA LEU A 406 4.59 32.31 6.76
C LEU A 406 5.73 31.28 6.59
N ARG A 407 6.59 31.16 7.61
CA ARG A 407 7.66 30.15 7.64
C ARG A 407 7.09 28.73 7.65
N TYR A 408 5.99 28.51 8.37
CA TYR A 408 5.30 27.21 8.40
C TYR A 408 4.81 26.80 7.01
N TRP A 409 4.10 27.67 6.29
CA TRP A 409 3.62 27.35 4.94
C TRP A 409 4.75 27.19 3.93
N GLN A 410 5.84 27.95 4.07
CA GLN A 410 7.05 27.75 3.27
C GLN A 410 7.63 26.35 3.47
N ALA A 411 7.67 25.87 4.72
CA ALA A 411 8.15 24.53 5.03
C ALA A 411 7.18 23.44 4.53
N VAL A 412 5.87 23.65 4.67
CA VAL A 412 4.84 22.70 4.19
C VAL A 412 4.89 22.54 2.67
N CYS A 413 5.18 23.60 1.90
CA CYS A 413 5.39 23.52 0.45
C CYS A 413 6.56 22.61 0.06
N LEU A 414 7.52 22.35 0.96
CA LEU A 414 8.63 21.44 0.72
C LEU A 414 8.28 19.97 1.01
N LEU A 415 7.26 19.67 1.82
CA LEU A 415 6.94 18.29 2.21
C LEU A 415 6.78 17.30 1.03
N PRO A 416 6.09 17.64 -0.09
CA PRO A 416 5.93 16.72 -1.21
C PRO A 416 7.19 16.51 -2.06
N VAL A 417 8.14 17.45 -2.02
CA VAL A 417 9.29 17.50 -2.94
C VAL A 417 10.61 17.17 -2.24
N ASP A 418 10.79 17.65 -1.01
CA ASP A 418 11.95 17.44 -0.16
C ASP A 418 11.51 17.46 1.33
N PRO A 419 10.94 16.34 1.82
CA PRO A 419 10.49 16.24 3.20
C PRO A 419 11.62 16.37 4.20
N VAL A 420 12.87 16.06 3.83
CA VAL A 420 14.03 16.17 4.73
C VAL A 420 14.37 17.64 4.94
N ALA A 421 14.46 18.44 3.87
CA ALA A 421 14.72 19.88 3.98
C ALA A 421 13.60 20.63 4.73
N SER A 422 12.35 20.15 4.66
CA SER A 422 11.22 20.73 5.39
C SER A 422 11.39 20.68 6.92
N ARG A 423 12.09 19.65 7.45
CA ARG A 423 12.17 19.38 8.90
C ARG A 423 12.80 20.51 9.70
N GLU A 424 13.92 21.05 9.23
CA GLU A 424 14.63 22.11 9.95
C GLU A 424 13.77 23.36 10.08
N LEU A 425 13.08 23.73 8.99
CA LEU A 425 12.15 24.86 8.98
C LEU A 425 10.96 24.61 9.91
N LEU A 426 10.36 23.42 9.85
CA LEU A 426 9.23 23.06 10.71
C LEU A 426 9.61 23.01 12.20
N ALA A 427 10.79 22.51 12.55
CA ALA A 427 11.28 22.50 13.94
C ALA A 427 11.49 23.92 14.48
N GLY A 428 12.03 24.81 13.64
CA GLY A 428 12.11 26.25 13.95
C GLY A 428 10.75 26.91 14.12
N CYS A 429 9.76 26.52 13.28
CA CYS A 429 8.38 27.00 13.40
C CYS A 429 7.72 26.53 14.69
N GLN A 430 7.84 25.24 15.04
CA GLN A 430 7.31 24.66 16.27
C GLN A 430 7.82 25.44 17.49
N THR A 431 9.14 25.65 17.56
CA THR A 431 9.78 26.42 18.64
C THR A 431 9.23 27.84 18.73
N SER A 432 9.10 28.52 17.58
CA SER A 432 8.58 29.89 17.51
C SER A 432 7.13 29.98 17.96
N PHE A 433 6.27 29.04 17.55
CA PHE A 433 4.86 28.99 17.98
C PHE A 433 4.71 28.70 19.47
N THR A 434 5.49 27.76 20.00
CA THR A 434 5.47 27.44 21.44
C THR A 434 5.89 28.64 22.29
N GLN A 435 6.94 29.36 21.89
CA GLN A 435 7.37 30.59 22.58
C GLN A 435 6.34 31.72 22.47
N GLY A 436 5.64 31.80 21.33
CA GLY A 436 4.56 32.78 21.10
C GLY A 436 3.21 32.42 21.73
N GLY A 437 3.07 31.24 22.35
CA GLY A 437 1.82 30.77 22.95
C GLY A 437 0.74 30.33 21.94
N ASP A 438 1.09 30.11 20.67
CA ASP A 438 0.17 29.63 19.63
C ASP A 438 0.15 28.09 19.61
N ALA A 439 -0.79 27.50 20.37
CA ALA A 439 -0.96 26.06 20.47
C ALA A 439 -1.34 25.41 19.12
N THR A 440 -2.14 26.08 18.28
CA THR A 440 -2.56 25.57 16.98
C THR A 440 -1.37 25.50 16.02
N GLY A 441 -0.56 26.56 15.97
CA GLY A 441 0.66 26.60 15.16
C GLY A 441 1.69 25.57 15.62
N ALA A 442 1.90 25.46 16.94
CA ALA A 442 2.83 24.49 17.51
C ALA A 442 2.44 23.05 17.17
N LEU A 443 1.15 22.69 17.29
CA LEU A 443 0.67 21.36 16.94
C LEU A 443 0.67 21.12 15.42
N SER A 444 0.40 22.15 14.60
CA SER A 444 0.47 22.03 13.13
C SER A 444 1.89 21.75 12.65
N ALA A 445 2.88 22.48 13.17
CA ALA A 445 4.30 22.18 12.95
C ALA A 445 4.66 20.79 13.48
N TRP A 446 4.14 20.45 14.66
CA TRP A 446 3.98 19.10 15.24
C TRP A 446 3.80 18.01 14.18
N VAL A 447 2.58 18.04 13.65
CA VAL A 447 2.04 17.04 12.72
C VAL A 447 2.84 17.01 11.43
N ALA A 448 3.19 18.17 10.89
CA ALA A 448 3.97 18.28 9.66
C ALA A 448 5.38 17.67 9.82
N LEU A 449 6.02 17.84 10.98
CA LEU A 449 7.31 17.18 11.28
C LEU A 449 7.16 15.67 11.25
N MET A 450 6.13 15.13 11.91
CA MET A 450 5.89 13.70 11.91
C MET A 450 5.68 13.19 10.49
N GLU A 451 4.82 13.86 9.72
CA GLU A 451 4.50 13.51 8.33
C GLU A 451 5.70 13.50 7.41
N SER A 452 6.65 14.42 7.61
CA SER A 452 7.89 14.44 6.84
C SER A 452 8.67 13.13 6.95
N VAL A 453 8.61 12.44 8.10
CA VAL A 453 9.29 11.15 8.30
C VAL A 453 8.50 10.02 7.67
N TRP A 454 7.17 10.05 7.75
CA TRP A 454 6.32 9.08 7.06
C TRP A 454 6.46 9.15 5.54
N LEU A 455 6.60 10.35 4.97
CA LEU A 455 6.80 10.58 3.53
C LEU A 455 8.21 10.21 3.07
N ALA A 456 9.24 10.58 3.84
CA ALA A 456 10.63 10.27 3.50
C ALA A 456 10.97 8.78 3.72
N TRP A 457 10.37 8.16 4.74
CA TRP A 457 10.61 6.79 5.20
C TRP A 457 12.10 6.49 5.45
N ASP A 458 12.75 7.38 6.21
CA ASP A 458 14.19 7.42 6.46
C ASP A 458 14.54 7.21 7.96
N ASP A 459 15.33 8.10 8.56
CA ASP A 459 15.82 7.98 9.93
C ASP A 459 14.72 8.30 10.96
N CYS A 460 14.29 7.28 11.71
CA CYS A 460 13.29 7.40 12.75
C CYS A 460 13.85 7.99 14.06
N HIS A 461 15.17 8.12 14.25
CA HIS A 461 15.72 8.74 15.47
C HIS A 461 15.27 10.20 15.65
N VAL A 462 14.95 10.88 14.54
CA VAL A 462 14.44 12.25 14.56
C VAL A 462 13.12 12.39 15.35
N PHE A 463 12.35 11.30 15.51
CA PHE A 463 11.16 11.30 16.33
C PHE A 463 11.46 11.49 17.82
N ASP A 464 12.60 11.03 18.34
CA ASP A 464 12.87 11.04 19.78
C ASP A 464 12.72 12.42 20.43
N PRO A 465 13.43 13.48 19.97
CA PRO A 465 13.27 14.81 20.57
C PRO A 465 11.87 15.39 20.35
N TRP A 466 11.18 15.01 19.28
CA TRP A 466 9.84 15.49 18.99
C TRP A 466 8.77 14.79 19.84
N LEU A 467 8.96 13.52 20.17
CA LEU A 467 8.12 12.79 21.12
C LEU A 467 8.30 13.36 22.54
N ASP A 468 9.53 13.76 22.91
CA ASP A 468 9.81 14.40 24.20
C ASP A 468 9.23 15.82 24.32
N THR A 469 9.20 16.56 23.19
CA THR A 469 8.66 17.93 23.11
C THR A 469 7.18 17.96 22.72
N MET A 470 6.53 16.79 22.62
CA MET A 470 5.12 16.69 22.31
C MET A 470 4.31 17.49 23.35
N PRO A 471 3.39 18.38 22.92
CA PRO A 471 2.54 19.10 23.85
C PRO A 471 1.59 18.12 24.54
N LEU A 472 2.03 17.66 25.71
CA LEU A 472 1.30 17.12 26.88
C LEU A 472 0.23 16.07 26.59
N SER A 473 0.42 14.89 27.17
CA SER A 473 -0.52 13.83 27.55
C SER A 473 -1.89 13.78 26.82
N PRO A 474 -2.37 12.60 26.39
CA PRO A 474 -3.71 12.47 25.82
C PRO A 474 -4.84 13.02 26.70
N ALA A 475 -4.60 13.26 28.00
CA ALA A 475 -5.51 13.89 28.96
C ALA A 475 -5.44 15.43 29.05
N ASP A 476 -4.57 16.11 28.30
CA ASP A 476 -4.44 17.56 28.39
C ASP A 476 -5.67 18.27 27.77
N ARG A 477 -6.23 19.21 28.54
CA ARG A 477 -7.43 19.97 28.16
C ARG A 477 -7.19 20.89 26.97
N ALA A 478 -5.94 21.29 26.71
CA ALA A 478 -5.57 22.09 25.56
C ALA A 478 -5.97 21.44 24.21
N TRP A 479 -6.05 20.11 24.16
CA TRP A 479 -6.50 19.37 22.98
C TRP A 479 -7.98 19.56 22.67
N GLN A 480 -8.82 19.73 23.70
CA GLN A 480 -10.28 19.83 23.53
C GLN A 480 -10.70 21.14 22.84
N SER A 481 -9.84 22.16 22.88
CA SER A 481 -10.07 23.45 22.22
C SER A 481 -9.54 23.51 20.78
N LEU A 482 -8.83 22.49 20.30
CA LEU A 482 -8.21 22.47 18.97
C LEU A 482 -9.12 21.80 17.92
N PRO A 483 -8.98 22.13 16.63
CA PRO A 483 -9.82 21.55 15.57
C PRO A 483 -9.66 20.02 15.47
N PRO A 484 -10.76 19.23 15.41
CA PRO A 484 -10.69 17.77 15.35
C PRO A 484 -9.77 17.20 14.25
N PRO A 485 -9.75 17.71 13.00
CA PRO A 485 -8.87 17.17 11.96
C PRO A 485 -7.37 17.25 12.31
N LEU A 486 -6.96 18.28 13.05
CA LEU A 486 -5.58 18.45 13.50
C LEU A 486 -5.28 17.51 14.67
N THR A 487 -6.18 17.42 15.65
CA THR A 487 -6.00 16.54 16.81
C THR A 487 -6.01 15.07 16.42
N ASP A 488 -6.84 14.67 15.45
CA ASP A 488 -6.92 13.30 14.93
C ASP A 488 -5.60 12.88 14.26
N ARG A 489 -5.02 13.74 13.42
CA ARG A 489 -3.70 13.50 12.77
C ARG A 489 -2.61 13.42 13.82
N ALA A 490 -2.62 14.33 14.79
CA ALA A 490 -1.63 14.33 15.85
C ALA A 490 -1.71 13.07 16.72
N ALA A 491 -2.91 12.63 17.12
CA ALA A 491 -3.10 11.38 17.86
C ALA A 491 -2.63 10.16 17.05
N THR A 492 -2.92 10.15 15.74
CA THR A 492 -2.46 9.11 14.80
C THR A 492 -0.94 9.00 14.78
N TYR A 493 -0.24 10.11 14.55
CA TYR A 493 1.23 10.10 14.47
C TYR A 493 1.90 9.94 15.83
N ALA A 494 1.27 10.37 16.92
CA ALA A 494 1.77 10.13 18.26
C ALA A 494 1.85 8.63 18.56
N LEU A 495 0.76 7.90 18.35
CA LEU A 495 0.77 6.46 18.58
C LEU A 495 1.73 5.76 17.62
N LEU A 496 1.70 6.05 16.31
CA LEU A 496 2.61 5.42 15.36
C LEU A 496 4.09 5.73 15.67
N GLY A 497 4.43 6.97 16.01
CA GLY A 497 5.79 7.37 16.39
C GLY A 497 6.28 6.65 17.65
N LEU A 498 5.41 6.54 18.67
CA LEU A 498 5.71 5.75 19.87
C LEU A 498 5.91 4.27 19.53
N LEU A 499 5.07 3.67 18.69
CA LEU A 499 5.26 2.27 18.26
C LEU A 499 6.58 2.06 17.51
N LEU A 500 6.98 3.01 16.66
CA LEU A 500 8.24 2.93 15.90
C LEU A 500 9.48 3.01 16.79
N ARG A 501 9.48 3.87 17.81
CA ARG A 501 10.68 4.22 18.61
C ARG A 501 10.65 3.76 20.06
N ARG A 502 9.50 3.84 20.72
CA ARG A 502 9.34 3.61 22.16
C ARG A 502 8.09 2.77 22.47
N PRO A 503 7.93 1.57 21.87
CA PRO A 503 6.70 0.77 22.02
C PRO A 503 6.41 0.31 23.46
N GLY A 504 7.40 0.33 24.35
CA GLY A 504 7.22 0.02 25.78
C GLY A 504 6.90 1.23 26.65
N ASP A 505 6.75 2.43 26.07
CA ASP A 505 6.39 3.63 26.80
C ASP A 505 4.91 3.55 27.28
N PRO A 506 4.60 3.86 28.56
CA PRO A 506 3.22 3.89 29.06
C PRO A 506 2.28 4.79 28.25
N ALA A 507 2.83 5.79 27.54
CA ALA A 507 2.06 6.66 26.66
C ALA A 507 1.38 5.88 25.50
N VAL A 508 1.92 4.73 25.07
CA VAL A 508 1.31 3.88 24.04
C VAL A 508 -0.10 3.48 24.48
N GLU A 509 -0.25 2.89 25.66
CA GLU A 509 -1.55 2.46 26.18
C GLU A 509 -2.52 3.65 26.34
N ALA A 510 -2.02 4.80 26.79
CA ALA A 510 -2.82 6.00 26.97
C ALA A 510 -3.37 6.54 25.63
N TRP A 511 -2.53 6.58 24.58
CA TRP A 511 -2.95 6.99 23.24
C TRP A 511 -3.85 5.97 22.57
N SER A 512 -3.56 4.68 22.73
CA SER A 512 -4.41 3.60 22.20
C SER A 512 -5.82 3.66 22.79
N ARG A 513 -5.93 3.87 24.11
CA ARG A 513 -7.24 4.04 24.77
C ARG A 513 -7.98 5.28 24.25
N ARG A 514 -7.31 6.42 24.15
CA ARG A 514 -7.92 7.65 23.62
C ARG A 514 -8.44 7.45 22.20
N LEU A 515 -7.65 6.86 21.30
CA LEU A 515 -8.07 6.58 19.94
C LEU A 515 -9.28 5.65 19.91
N GLN A 516 -9.32 4.62 20.76
CA GLN A 516 -10.47 3.72 20.87
C GLN A 516 -11.73 4.46 21.31
N ASP A 517 -11.63 5.36 22.29
CA ASP A 517 -12.76 6.16 22.79
C ASP A 517 -13.30 7.13 21.72
N GLU A 518 -12.43 7.62 20.83
CA GLU A 518 -12.81 8.52 19.72
C GLU A 518 -13.49 7.79 18.54
N LEU A 519 -13.45 6.44 18.47
CA LEU A 519 -14.11 5.63 17.43
C LEU A 519 -15.63 5.52 17.65
N THR A 520 -16.32 6.66 17.54
CA THR A 520 -17.77 6.80 17.72
C THR A 520 -18.58 6.48 16.46
N THR A 521 -19.72 5.80 16.64
CA THR A 521 -20.66 5.49 15.54
C THR A 521 -21.27 6.79 14.98
N GLY A 522 -21.28 6.94 13.65
CA GLY A 522 -21.81 8.14 12.96
C GLY A 522 -20.75 9.17 12.55
N SER A 523 -19.48 9.00 12.94
CA SER A 523 -18.37 9.82 12.44
C SER A 523 -18.08 9.57 10.95
N PRO A 524 -17.50 10.56 10.22
CA PRO A 524 -17.13 10.39 8.81
C PRO A 524 -16.20 9.19 8.58
N PRO A 525 -16.38 8.38 7.51
CA PRO A 525 -15.60 7.15 7.29
C PRO A 525 -14.08 7.36 7.30
N ASN A 526 -13.57 8.39 6.61
CA ASN A 526 -12.13 8.67 6.54
C ASN A 526 -11.51 9.04 7.89
N ARG A 527 -12.29 9.67 8.77
CA ARG A 527 -11.86 9.97 10.14
C ARG A 527 -11.69 8.67 10.94
N LEU A 528 -12.70 7.80 10.90
CA LEU A 528 -12.68 6.51 11.60
C LEU A 528 -11.54 5.62 11.13
N LEU A 529 -11.34 5.50 9.81
CA LEU A 529 -10.26 4.70 9.23
C LEU A 529 -8.88 5.21 9.63
N ARG A 530 -8.69 6.53 9.72
CA ARG A 530 -7.42 7.14 10.14
C ARG A 530 -7.10 6.84 11.60
N LEU A 531 -8.06 7.04 12.51
CA LEU A 531 -7.87 6.81 13.95
C LEU A 531 -7.70 5.32 14.28
N ALA A 532 -8.37 4.43 13.54
CA ALA A 532 -8.28 2.98 13.76
C ALA A 532 -7.00 2.34 13.17
N TYR A 533 -6.34 2.98 12.20
CA TYR A 533 -5.16 2.42 11.55
C TYR A 533 -3.97 2.18 12.52
N PRO A 534 -3.56 3.13 13.37
CA PRO A 534 -2.50 2.89 14.37
C PRO A 534 -2.80 1.73 15.33
N LEU A 535 -4.06 1.60 15.75
CA LEU A 535 -4.52 0.49 16.60
C LEU A 535 -4.39 -0.86 15.90
N MET A 536 -4.69 -0.89 14.60
CA MET A 536 -4.47 -2.08 13.77
C MET A 536 -2.98 -2.44 13.69
N ILE A 537 -2.09 -1.46 13.48
CA ILE A 537 -0.65 -1.68 13.41
C ILE A 537 -0.09 -2.18 14.75
N GLU A 538 -0.51 -1.57 15.87
CA GLU A 538 -0.19 -2.05 17.23
C GLU A 538 -0.57 -3.52 17.40
N ALA A 539 -1.82 -3.86 17.09
CA ALA A 539 -2.37 -5.19 17.25
C ALA A 539 -1.64 -6.25 16.40
N LEU A 540 -1.29 -5.92 15.16
CA LEU A 540 -0.63 -6.84 14.23
C LEU A 540 0.85 -7.08 14.55
N TRP A 541 1.61 -6.00 14.79
CA TRP A 541 3.08 -6.05 14.74
C TRP A 541 3.78 -5.84 16.09
N PHE A 542 3.04 -5.43 17.12
CA PHE A 542 3.59 -5.12 18.45
C PHE A 542 2.95 -5.96 19.55
N SER A 543 1.66 -5.78 19.84
CA SER A 543 1.02 -6.54 20.92
C SER A 543 0.82 -8.00 20.53
N GLY A 544 0.52 -8.26 19.25
CA GLY A 544 0.15 -9.59 18.75
C GLY A 544 -1.30 -9.95 19.04
N ASP A 545 -2.14 -9.01 19.51
CA ASP A 545 -3.58 -9.23 19.69
C ASP A 545 -4.29 -9.26 18.33
N HIS A 546 -4.06 -10.33 17.57
CA HIS A 546 -4.66 -10.52 16.24
C HIS A 546 -6.19 -10.68 16.31
N ALA A 547 -6.74 -10.98 17.49
CA ALA A 547 -8.19 -10.95 17.71
C ALA A 547 -8.72 -9.51 17.74
N ALA A 548 -8.02 -8.57 18.38
CA ALA A 548 -8.34 -7.14 18.29
C ALA A 548 -8.20 -6.61 16.87
N ALA A 549 -7.14 -6.98 16.17
CA ALA A 549 -6.96 -6.64 14.75
C ALA A 549 -8.14 -7.14 13.91
N ARG A 550 -8.60 -8.39 14.13
CA ARG A 550 -9.78 -8.93 13.43
C ARG A 550 -11.05 -8.15 13.72
N ARG A 551 -11.31 -7.78 14.99
CA ARG A 551 -12.48 -6.95 15.34
C ARG A 551 -12.46 -5.59 14.64
N LEU A 552 -11.29 -4.96 14.52
CA LEU A 552 -11.14 -3.72 13.76
C LEU A 552 -11.40 -3.94 12.27
N ALA A 553 -10.83 -4.98 11.67
CA ALA A 553 -11.05 -5.31 10.27
C ALA A 553 -12.55 -5.55 9.97
N ASP A 554 -13.21 -6.42 10.74
CA ASP A 554 -14.64 -6.73 10.54
C ASP A 554 -15.53 -5.49 10.72
N ARG A 555 -15.18 -4.58 11.65
CA ARG A 555 -15.91 -3.32 11.87
C ARG A 555 -15.78 -2.34 10.70
N PHE A 556 -14.60 -2.24 10.09
CA PHE A 556 -14.29 -1.19 9.11
C PHE A 556 -14.29 -1.65 7.66
N LEU A 557 -14.28 -2.97 7.40
CA LEU A 557 -14.35 -3.54 6.05
C LEU A 557 -15.53 -2.99 5.22
N PRO A 558 -16.78 -2.87 5.75
CA PRO A 558 -17.89 -2.31 4.98
C PRO A 558 -17.65 -0.86 4.52
N LEU A 559 -16.99 -0.04 5.34
CA LEU A 559 -16.66 1.35 5.00
C LEU A 559 -15.63 1.41 3.87
N ILE A 560 -14.62 0.55 3.93
CA ILE A 560 -13.57 0.45 2.91
C ILE A 560 -14.17 0.01 1.57
N THR A 561 -15.02 -1.02 1.57
CA THR A 561 -15.64 -1.56 0.35
C THR A 561 -16.69 -0.64 -0.27
N SER A 562 -17.23 0.31 0.50
CA SER A 562 -18.27 1.23 0.02
C SER A 562 -17.76 2.31 -0.96
N GLY A 563 -16.45 2.39 -1.20
CA GLY A 563 -15.85 3.36 -2.14
C GLY A 563 -15.70 4.78 -1.59
N HIS A 564 -16.11 5.04 -0.35
CA HIS A 564 -16.01 6.36 0.30
C HIS A 564 -14.65 6.63 0.98
N ALA A 565 -13.76 5.64 0.97
CA ALA A 565 -12.44 5.75 1.58
C ALA A 565 -11.50 6.56 0.70
N ASP A 566 -10.71 7.44 1.32
CA ASP A 566 -9.56 8.06 0.68
C ASP A 566 -8.65 6.97 0.06
N PRO A 567 -8.18 7.13 -1.19
CA PRO A 567 -7.40 6.12 -1.90
C PRO A 567 -6.14 5.65 -1.15
N LEU A 568 -5.42 6.55 -0.48
CA LEU A 568 -4.22 6.19 0.29
C LEU A 568 -4.62 5.41 1.54
N LEU A 569 -5.62 5.88 2.29
CA LEU A 569 -6.15 5.15 3.45
C LEU A 569 -6.64 3.75 3.06
N HIS A 570 -7.31 3.60 1.91
CA HIS A 570 -7.75 2.30 1.40
C HIS A 570 -6.54 1.37 1.19
N LEU A 571 -5.46 1.85 0.55
CA LEU A 571 -4.26 1.04 0.33
C LEU A 571 -3.54 0.67 1.65
N MET A 572 -3.46 1.61 2.60
CA MET A 572 -2.90 1.35 3.92
C MET A 572 -3.68 0.27 4.67
N TRP A 573 -5.02 0.32 4.61
CA TRP A 573 -5.89 -0.69 5.18
C TRP A 573 -5.77 -2.03 4.47
N LYS A 574 -5.63 -2.06 3.14
CA LYS A 574 -5.37 -3.29 2.38
C LYS A 574 -4.05 -3.94 2.79
N ALA A 575 -3.00 -3.17 3.02
CA ALA A 575 -1.74 -3.71 3.54
C ALA A 575 -1.89 -4.27 4.97
N ALA A 576 -2.67 -3.61 5.83
CA ALA A 576 -2.95 -4.10 7.18
C ALA A 576 -3.81 -5.38 7.16
N GLU A 577 -4.80 -5.46 6.27
CA GLU A 577 -5.64 -6.64 6.03
C GLU A 577 -4.80 -7.83 5.54
N ALA A 578 -3.88 -7.62 4.59
CA ALA A 578 -2.92 -8.63 4.17
C ALA A 578 -2.03 -9.10 5.34
N GLY A 579 -1.62 -8.18 6.22
CA GLY A 579 -0.91 -8.51 7.47
C GLY A 579 -1.75 -9.36 8.43
N LEU A 580 -3.04 -9.07 8.57
CA LEU A 580 -3.97 -9.88 9.36
C LEU A 580 -4.09 -11.29 8.79
N TYR A 581 -4.29 -11.44 7.48
CA TYR A 581 -4.32 -12.74 6.83
C TYR A 581 -2.99 -13.49 6.98
N TYR A 582 -1.86 -12.79 6.91
CA TYR A 582 -0.57 -13.40 7.21
C TYR A 582 -0.57 -13.99 8.63
N TRP A 583 -0.96 -13.23 9.66
CA TRP A 583 -0.87 -13.72 11.03
C TRP A 583 -1.91 -14.80 11.39
N ARG A 584 -3.12 -14.73 10.82
CA ARG A 584 -4.28 -15.54 11.24
C ARG A 584 -4.55 -16.76 10.38
N GLU A 585 -4.24 -16.72 9.10
CA GLU A 585 -4.57 -17.81 8.18
C GLU A 585 -3.46 -18.84 8.15
N ASP A 586 -3.84 -20.11 8.19
CA ASP A 586 -2.92 -21.24 8.21
C ASP A 586 -2.04 -21.30 6.95
N ARG A 587 -2.54 -20.78 5.83
CA ARG A 587 -1.87 -20.82 4.51
C ARG A 587 -1.71 -19.42 3.92
N SER A 588 -0.79 -19.30 2.98
CA SER A 588 -0.45 -18.04 2.30
C SER A 588 -1.55 -17.50 1.36
N GLY A 589 -2.45 -18.34 0.86
CA GLY A 589 -3.43 -18.00 -0.19
C GLY A 589 -4.21 -16.69 0.04
N PRO A 590 -4.95 -16.54 1.16
CA PRO A 590 -5.72 -15.33 1.43
C PRO A 590 -4.87 -14.05 1.52
N CYS A 591 -3.67 -14.15 2.10
CA CYS A 591 -2.74 -13.03 2.19
C CYS A 591 -2.26 -12.60 0.79
N VAL A 592 -1.84 -13.56 -0.05
CA VAL A 592 -1.38 -13.29 -1.41
C VAL A 592 -2.49 -12.69 -2.26
N GLN A 593 -3.73 -13.19 -2.15
CA GLN A 593 -4.88 -12.63 -2.84
C GLN A 593 -5.11 -11.17 -2.43
N CYS A 594 -5.12 -10.87 -1.13
CA CYS A 594 -5.28 -9.50 -0.63
C CYS A 594 -4.15 -8.57 -1.12
N VAL A 595 -2.92 -9.08 -1.19
CA VAL A 595 -1.77 -8.34 -1.77
C VAL A 595 -2.00 -8.04 -3.25
N GLU A 596 -2.47 -9.01 -4.04
CA GLU A 596 -2.75 -8.80 -5.46
C GLU A 596 -3.85 -7.77 -5.70
N GLU A 597 -4.93 -7.82 -4.90
CA GLU A 597 -6.00 -6.82 -4.88
C GLU A 597 -5.46 -5.44 -4.52
N GLY A 598 -4.67 -5.33 -3.45
CA GLY A 598 -4.04 -4.06 -3.03
C GLY A 598 -3.11 -3.49 -4.10
N LEU A 599 -2.32 -4.33 -4.78
CA LEU A 599 -1.45 -3.90 -5.87
C LEU A 599 -2.26 -3.51 -7.12
N ALA A 600 -3.42 -4.10 -7.36
CA ALA A 600 -4.33 -3.66 -8.41
C ALA A 600 -4.92 -2.28 -8.11
N LEU A 601 -5.39 -2.06 -6.88
CA LEU A 601 -5.87 -0.76 -6.40
C LEU A 601 -4.77 0.31 -6.46
N ALA A 602 -3.52 -0.03 -6.10
CA ALA A 602 -2.40 0.89 -6.19
C ALA A 602 -2.14 1.35 -7.63
N ARG A 603 -2.31 0.44 -8.60
CA ARG A 603 -2.23 0.76 -10.03
C ARG A 603 -3.40 1.61 -10.52
N GLU A 604 -4.62 1.31 -10.04
CA GLU A 604 -5.85 2.03 -10.36
C GLU A 604 -5.84 3.46 -9.82
N TYR A 605 -5.40 3.63 -8.57
CA TYR A 605 -5.31 4.94 -7.91
C TYR A 605 -4.08 5.74 -8.30
N GLY A 606 -3.11 5.13 -8.97
CA GLY A 606 -1.83 5.75 -9.31
C GLY A 606 -0.97 6.07 -8.08
N ILE A 607 -1.03 5.26 -7.02
CA ILE A 607 -0.31 5.47 -5.76
C ILE A 607 0.64 4.29 -5.53
N PRO A 608 1.91 4.37 -5.97
CA PRO A 608 2.85 3.25 -5.87
C PRO A 608 3.48 3.09 -4.48
N SER A 609 3.30 4.05 -3.57
CA SER A 609 4.00 4.12 -2.27
C SER A 609 3.79 2.90 -1.36
N GLN A 610 2.67 2.17 -1.53
CA GLN A 610 2.37 0.95 -0.76
C GLN A 610 2.84 -0.35 -1.43
N ASN A 611 3.40 -0.30 -2.63
CA ASN A 611 3.77 -1.50 -3.40
C ASN A 611 4.83 -2.35 -2.69
N LEU A 612 5.82 -1.71 -2.08
CA LEU A 612 6.87 -2.38 -1.34
C LEU A 612 6.29 -3.17 -0.16
N GLN A 613 5.47 -2.51 0.67
CA GLN A 613 4.87 -3.12 1.85
C GLN A 613 3.95 -4.29 1.46
N LEU A 614 3.07 -4.10 0.47
CA LEU A 614 2.20 -5.15 -0.04
C LEU A 614 2.99 -6.35 -0.57
N SER A 615 4.01 -6.11 -1.41
CA SER A 615 4.84 -7.19 -1.97
C SER A 615 5.60 -7.94 -0.86
N SER A 616 6.09 -7.22 0.16
CA SER A 616 6.77 -7.83 1.31
C SER A 616 5.90 -8.84 2.04
N LEU A 617 4.59 -8.59 2.16
CA LEU A 617 3.64 -9.49 2.84
C LEU A 617 3.42 -10.79 2.06
N ALA A 618 3.43 -10.74 0.73
CA ALA A 618 3.40 -11.95 -0.08
C ALA A 618 4.70 -12.77 0.07
N VAL A 619 5.86 -12.11 0.15
CA VAL A 619 7.14 -12.78 0.45
C VAL A 619 7.09 -13.45 1.84
N TYR A 620 6.64 -12.72 2.87
CA TYR A 620 6.44 -13.25 4.22
C TYR A 620 5.55 -14.50 4.21
N ALA A 621 4.42 -14.45 3.53
CA ALA A 621 3.48 -15.56 3.44
C ALA A 621 4.10 -16.79 2.75
N ALA A 622 4.79 -16.60 1.63
CA ALA A 622 5.45 -17.68 0.91
C ALA A 622 6.58 -18.32 1.72
N LEU A 623 7.43 -17.51 2.38
CA LEU A 623 8.54 -18.00 3.21
C LEU A 623 8.05 -18.76 4.44
N ALA A 624 6.99 -18.27 5.10
CA ALA A 624 6.37 -18.99 6.20
C ALA A 624 5.92 -20.39 5.75
N ASP A 625 5.38 -20.54 4.54
CA ASP A 625 4.95 -21.83 3.97
C ASP A 625 6.13 -22.69 3.43
N GLY A 626 7.37 -22.19 3.52
CA GLY A 626 8.56 -22.87 2.98
C GLY A 626 8.66 -22.83 1.45
N GLN A 627 7.92 -21.95 0.78
CA GLN A 627 7.87 -21.83 -0.67
C GLN A 627 8.93 -20.83 -1.18
N ALA A 628 10.21 -21.23 -1.12
CA ALA A 628 11.33 -20.37 -1.50
C ALA A 628 11.24 -19.83 -2.95
N ASP A 629 10.77 -20.65 -3.90
CA ASP A 629 10.65 -20.23 -5.31
C ASP A 629 9.55 -19.19 -5.50
N THR A 630 8.38 -19.38 -4.87
CA THR A 630 7.31 -18.37 -4.84
C THR A 630 7.80 -17.08 -4.19
N ALA A 631 8.54 -17.18 -3.08
CA ALA A 631 9.11 -16.03 -2.39
C ALA A 631 10.10 -15.26 -3.29
N ARG A 632 10.94 -15.97 -4.06
CA ARG A 632 11.87 -15.36 -5.02
C ARG A 632 11.15 -14.55 -6.10
N LEU A 633 10.07 -15.07 -6.67
CA LEU A 633 9.25 -14.32 -7.65
C LEU A 633 8.72 -13.01 -7.08
N TRP A 634 8.23 -13.03 -5.83
CA TRP A 634 7.74 -11.83 -5.16
C TRP A 634 8.87 -10.88 -4.77
N LEU A 635 10.05 -11.38 -4.41
CA LEU A 635 11.25 -10.57 -4.14
C LEU A 635 11.71 -9.82 -5.39
N ASP A 636 11.70 -10.47 -6.56
CA ASP A 636 12.09 -9.84 -7.83
C ASP A 636 11.10 -8.73 -8.22
N ARG A 637 9.81 -8.93 -7.95
CA ARG A 637 8.77 -7.90 -8.11
C ARG A 637 8.93 -6.76 -7.09
N MET A 638 9.23 -7.10 -5.83
CA MET A 638 9.45 -6.14 -4.75
C MET A 638 10.66 -5.24 -5.04
N ALA A 639 11.73 -5.78 -5.63
CA ALA A 639 12.96 -5.05 -5.97
C ALA A 639 12.70 -3.82 -6.84
N GLN A 640 11.66 -3.85 -7.69
CA GLN A 640 11.26 -2.72 -8.54
C GLN A 640 10.69 -1.52 -7.76
N SER A 641 10.31 -1.73 -6.50
CA SER A 641 9.73 -0.71 -5.61
C SER A 641 10.68 -0.27 -4.50
N VAL A 642 11.91 -0.79 -4.44
CA VAL A 642 12.89 -0.44 -3.40
C VAL A 642 13.58 0.86 -3.76
N HIS A 643 13.49 1.87 -2.90
CA HIS A 643 14.26 3.10 -3.07
C HIS A 643 15.60 2.99 -2.34
N MET A 644 16.71 3.03 -3.07
CA MET A 644 18.06 2.87 -2.50
C MET A 644 18.44 3.96 -1.50
N SER A 645 17.80 5.13 -1.56
CA SER A 645 17.98 6.21 -0.59
C SER A 645 17.28 5.97 0.75
N ARG A 646 16.34 5.01 0.84
CA ARG A 646 15.57 4.69 2.04
C ARG A 646 16.14 3.46 2.73
N ALA A 647 16.88 3.68 3.82
CA ALA A 647 17.53 2.59 4.56
C ALA A 647 16.55 1.51 5.05
N LEU A 648 15.31 1.90 5.39
CA LEU A 648 14.25 0.98 5.81
C LEU A 648 13.83 0.01 4.69
N ASP A 649 13.66 0.52 3.47
CA ASP A 649 13.29 -0.29 2.31
C ASP A 649 14.37 -1.34 2.02
N VAL A 650 15.62 -0.90 2.02
CA VAL A 650 16.79 -1.75 1.76
C VAL A 650 16.96 -2.78 2.89
N SER A 651 16.78 -2.37 4.14
CA SER A 651 16.80 -3.28 5.30
C SER A 651 15.76 -4.39 5.17
N LEU A 652 14.50 -4.05 4.87
CA LEU A 652 13.43 -5.03 4.71
C LEU A 652 13.71 -5.98 3.55
N HIS A 653 14.20 -5.47 2.43
CA HIS A 653 14.56 -6.30 1.28
C HIS A 653 15.68 -7.29 1.61
N HIS A 654 16.75 -6.83 2.27
CA HIS A 654 17.84 -7.70 2.73
C HIS A 654 17.37 -8.72 3.77
N PHE A 655 16.48 -8.34 4.70
CA PHE A 655 15.94 -9.29 5.68
C PHE A 655 15.20 -10.45 5.00
N LEU A 656 14.36 -10.14 4.02
CA LEU A 656 13.59 -11.14 3.28
C LEU A 656 14.48 -11.99 2.34
N LEU A 657 15.49 -11.40 1.70
CA LEU A 657 16.51 -12.16 0.95
C LEU A 657 17.27 -13.13 1.87
N GLY A 658 17.59 -12.70 3.09
CA GLY A 658 18.26 -13.53 4.08
C GLY A 658 17.41 -14.71 4.54
N TRP A 659 16.12 -14.50 4.79
CA TRP A 659 15.20 -15.58 5.14
C TRP A 659 14.94 -16.52 3.94
N GLU A 660 14.85 -15.99 2.73
CA GLU A 660 14.74 -16.81 1.51
C GLU A 660 15.96 -17.72 1.33
N ALA A 661 17.17 -17.18 1.43
CA ALA A 661 18.41 -17.96 1.38
C ALA A 661 18.49 -18.99 2.51
N HIS A 662 18.06 -18.64 3.73
CA HIS A 662 17.96 -19.58 4.86
C HIS A 662 17.01 -20.74 4.56
N THR A 663 15.88 -20.46 3.91
CA THR A 663 14.89 -21.48 3.50
C THR A 663 15.46 -22.43 2.44
N ARG A 664 16.42 -21.97 1.61
CA ARG A 664 17.18 -22.79 0.65
C ARG A 664 18.42 -23.49 1.24
N ASP A 665 18.70 -23.31 2.53
CA ASP A 665 19.96 -23.74 3.19
C ASP A 665 21.23 -23.14 2.57
N ASP A 666 21.13 -21.97 1.90
CA ASP A 666 22.29 -21.18 1.48
C ASP A 666 22.77 -20.29 2.64
N ARG A 667 23.56 -20.91 3.50
CA ARG A 667 24.03 -20.29 4.76
C ARG A 667 24.89 -19.05 4.55
N GLN A 668 25.68 -19.02 3.48
CA GLN A 668 26.59 -17.91 3.21
C GLN A 668 25.80 -16.69 2.75
N ALA A 669 24.93 -16.84 1.75
CA ALA A 669 24.09 -15.74 1.29
C ALA A 669 23.13 -15.27 2.41
N ALA A 670 22.54 -16.21 3.14
CA ALA A 670 21.65 -15.90 4.25
C ALA A 670 22.33 -15.00 5.29
N LEU A 671 23.55 -15.35 5.73
CA LEU A 671 24.28 -14.61 6.75
C LEU A 671 24.63 -13.18 6.30
N VAL A 672 25.09 -13.02 5.06
CA VAL A 672 25.41 -11.70 4.49
C VAL A 672 24.18 -10.80 4.49
N HIS A 673 23.05 -11.32 4.00
CA HIS A 673 21.83 -10.53 3.87
C HIS A 673 21.23 -10.14 5.23
N VAL A 674 21.13 -11.07 6.20
CA VAL A 674 20.57 -10.73 7.52
C VAL A 674 21.45 -9.78 8.32
N GLN A 675 22.78 -9.85 8.17
CA GLN A 675 23.69 -8.89 8.82
C GLN A 675 23.56 -7.49 8.23
N GLU A 676 23.46 -7.38 6.91
CA GLU A 676 23.25 -6.08 6.26
C GLU A 676 21.89 -5.48 6.62
N ALA A 677 20.85 -6.31 6.69
CA ALA A 677 19.54 -5.90 7.19
C ALA A 677 19.62 -5.36 8.63
N GLU A 678 20.36 -6.03 9.54
CA GLU A 678 20.52 -5.56 10.91
C GLU A 678 21.26 -4.23 10.99
N ARG A 679 22.34 -4.08 10.22
CA ARG A 679 23.13 -2.84 10.16
C ARG A 679 22.27 -1.65 9.72
N LEU A 680 21.48 -1.83 8.67
CA LEU A 680 20.58 -0.81 8.13
C LEU A 680 19.42 -0.51 9.09
N ALA A 681 18.82 -1.54 9.70
CA ALA A 681 17.76 -1.36 10.69
C ALA A 681 18.23 -0.56 11.91
N VAL A 682 19.43 -0.85 12.44
CA VAL A 682 20.02 -0.09 13.55
C VAL A 682 20.24 1.37 13.14
N GLY A 683 20.75 1.62 11.93
CA GLY A 683 20.92 2.98 11.41
C GLY A 683 19.61 3.76 11.27
N SER A 684 18.50 3.07 10.94
CA SER A 684 17.18 3.70 10.79
C SER A 684 16.46 4.00 12.10
N GLY A 685 16.81 3.33 13.20
CA GLY A 685 16.12 3.47 14.47
C GLY A 685 14.74 2.79 14.57
N TRP A 686 14.29 2.02 13.58
CA TRP A 686 13.00 1.32 13.70
C TRP A 686 13.10 0.10 14.64
N VAL A 687 12.49 0.18 15.82
CA VAL A 687 12.63 -0.84 16.87
C VAL A 687 12.12 -2.22 16.43
N HIS A 688 10.99 -2.28 15.71
CA HIS A 688 10.47 -3.54 15.18
C HIS A 688 11.49 -4.25 14.29
N ALA A 689 12.02 -3.54 13.28
CA ALA A 689 13.02 -4.09 12.37
C ALA A 689 14.31 -4.49 13.09
N ILE A 690 14.76 -3.73 14.09
CA ILE A 690 15.95 -4.09 14.87
C ILE A 690 15.72 -5.41 15.61
N VAL A 691 14.57 -5.60 16.25
CA VAL A 691 14.26 -6.84 16.99
C VAL A 691 14.14 -8.03 16.04
N THR A 692 13.37 -7.89 14.95
CA THR A 692 13.15 -8.97 13.98
C THR A 692 14.43 -9.34 13.24
N ASN A 693 15.22 -8.36 12.81
CA ASN A 693 16.50 -8.61 12.13
C ASN A 693 17.50 -9.29 13.07
N ARG A 694 17.60 -8.87 14.35
CA ARG A 694 18.47 -9.56 15.32
C ARG A 694 18.03 -11.00 15.59
N MET A 695 16.73 -11.27 15.62
CA MET A 695 16.23 -12.66 15.67
C MET A 695 16.62 -13.43 14.41
N GLY A 696 16.47 -12.85 13.23
CA GLY A 696 16.87 -13.47 11.96
C GLY A 696 18.36 -13.78 11.90
N VAL A 697 19.22 -12.81 12.24
CA VAL A 697 20.67 -13.02 12.36
C VAL A 697 20.96 -14.12 13.37
N ALA A 698 20.27 -14.16 14.51
CA ALA A 698 20.51 -15.19 15.52
C ALA A 698 20.21 -16.60 15.00
N GLN A 699 19.10 -16.79 14.27
CA GLN A 699 18.71 -18.07 13.69
C GLN A 699 19.67 -18.51 12.58
N VAL A 700 19.94 -17.63 11.62
CA VAL A 700 20.83 -17.91 10.49
C VAL A 700 22.26 -18.17 10.95
N ALA A 701 22.79 -17.34 11.86
CA ALA A 701 24.12 -17.56 12.43
C ALA A 701 24.19 -18.88 13.20
N PHE A 702 23.13 -19.29 13.89
CA PHE A 702 23.10 -20.57 14.58
C PHE A 702 23.13 -21.76 13.61
N ALA A 703 22.38 -21.68 12.50
CA ALA A 703 22.41 -22.68 11.42
C ALA A 703 23.77 -22.73 10.69
N ALA A 704 24.43 -21.58 10.54
CA ALA A 704 25.79 -21.47 9.99
C ALA A 704 26.90 -21.95 10.94
N GLY A 705 26.59 -22.28 12.21
CA GLY A 705 27.57 -22.68 13.21
C GLY A 705 28.26 -21.52 13.94
N GLU A 706 27.90 -20.27 13.65
CA GLU A 706 28.43 -19.04 14.25
C GLU A 706 27.84 -18.78 15.64
N ARG A 707 28.09 -19.69 16.58
CA ARG A 707 27.46 -19.73 17.92
C ARG A 707 27.62 -18.43 18.71
N ARG A 708 28.79 -17.77 18.62
CA ARG A 708 29.06 -16.49 19.33
C ARG A 708 28.20 -15.35 18.79
N LEU A 709 28.07 -15.25 17.47
CA LEU A 709 27.22 -14.23 16.85
C LEU A 709 25.75 -14.49 17.20
N ALA A 710 25.30 -15.75 17.07
CA ALA A 710 23.94 -16.14 17.41
C ALA A 710 23.56 -15.79 18.86
N ALA A 711 24.43 -16.12 19.82
CA ALA A 711 24.21 -15.83 21.23
C ALA A 711 24.16 -14.32 21.52
N ARG A 712 25.04 -13.52 20.91
CA ARG A 712 25.05 -12.05 21.08
C ARG A 712 23.77 -11.42 20.54
N MET A 713 23.36 -11.78 19.32
CA MET A 713 22.18 -11.22 18.67
C MET A 713 20.90 -11.61 19.39
N LEU A 714 20.76 -12.89 19.77
CA LEU A 714 19.61 -13.36 20.56
C LEU A 714 19.52 -12.67 21.93
N SER A 715 20.65 -12.50 22.63
CA SER A 715 20.66 -11.79 23.92
C SER A 715 20.25 -10.32 23.77
N SER A 716 20.68 -9.69 22.68
CA SER A 716 20.29 -8.32 22.35
C SER A 716 18.79 -8.21 22.03
N ALA A 717 18.27 -9.10 21.18
CA ALA A 717 16.85 -9.18 20.85
C ALA A 717 15.98 -9.45 22.10
N SER A 718 16.43 -10.32 23.01
CA SER A 718 15.72 -10.61 24.26
C SER A 718 15.64 -9.41 25.19
N ARG A 719 16.71 -8.62 25.31
CA ARG A 719 16.66 -7.37 26.09
C ARG A 719 15.68 -6.39 25.46
N LEU A 720 15.74 -6.20 24.15
CA LEU A 720 14.83 -5.30 23.46
C LEU A 720 13.37 -5.74 23.60
N ALA A 721 13.05 -7.02 23.35
CA ALA A 721 11.70 -7.56 23.49
C ALA A 721 11.12 -7.34 24.90
N LYS A 722 11.95 -7.41 25.95
CA LYS A 722 11.53 -7.08 27.32
C LYS A 722 11.28 -5.59 27.50
N THR A 723 12.15 -4.73 26.97
CA THR A 723 11.98 -3.27 27.09
C THR A 723 10.81 -2.74 26.28
N THR A 724 10.43 -3.41 25.18
CA THR A 724 9.26 -3.00 24.38
C THR A 724 7.93 -3.43 24.98
N GLY A 725 7.91 -4.36 25.94
CA GLY A 725 6.67 -4.96 26.46
C GLY A 725 5.89 -5.79 25.43
N SER A 726 6.43 -6.02 24.23
CA SER A 726 5.75 -6.74 23.15
C SER A 726 5.66 -8.23 23.46
N THR A 727 4.44 -8.73 23.66
CA THR A 727 4.23 -10.16 23.91
C THR A 727 4.55 -11.02 22.68
N LEU A 728 4.34 -10.48 21.47
CA LEU A 728 4.73 -11.11 20.22
C LEU A 728 6.26 -11.29 20.10
N TYR A 729 7.05 -10.28 20.46
CA TYR A 729 8.52 -10.39 20.42
C TYR A 729 9.04 -11.34 21.50
N LEU A 730 8.45 -11.29 22.70
CA LEU A 730 8.82 -12.18 23.79
C LEU A 730 8.62 -13.65 23.42
N ALA A 731 7.46 -14.01 22.86
CA ALA A 731 7.19 -15.36 22.39
C ALA A 731 8.23 -15.82 21.35
N GLN A 732 8.46 -15.04 20.29
CA GLN A 732 9.39 -15.41 19.22
C GLN A 732 10.85 -15.54 19.70
N VAL A 733 11.30 -14.63 20.56
CA VAL A 733 12.66 -14.70 21.14
C VAL A 733 12.80 -15.91 22.07
N GLN A 734 11.80 -16.21 22.89
CA GLN A 734 11.83 -17.36 23.80
C GLN A 734 11.86 -18.68 23.03
N LEU A 735 11.05 -18.83 21.98
CA LEU A 735 11.05 -20.01 21.11
C LEU A 735 12.39 -20.17 20.38
N THR A 736 13.00 -19.06 19.92
CA THR A 736 14.34 -19.08 19.30
C THR A 736 15.41 -19.50 20.32
N ALA A 737 15.34 -18.98 21.54
CA ALA A 737 16.26 -19.35 22.62
C ALA A 737 16.09 -20.80 23.07
N ALA A 738 14.86 -21.30 23.09
CA ALA A 738 14.54 -22.69 23.40
C ALA A 738 15.19 -23.63 22.39
N ARG A 739 15.00 -23.38 21.09
CA ARG A 739 15.64 -24.14 20.01
C ARG A 739 17.15 -24.16 20.15
N HIS A 740 17.78 -22.99 20.31
CA HIS A 740 19.24 -22.92 20.45
C HIS A 740 19.75 -23.73 21.64
N ALA A 741 19.04 -23.69 22.78
CA ALA A 741 19.40 -24.47 23.97
C ALA A 741 19.21 -25.97 23.76
N LEU A 742 18.09 -26.41 23.16
CA LEU A 742 17.80 -27.82 22.87
C LEU A 742 18.83 -28.42 21.91
N GLU A 743 19.10 -27.74 20.78
CA GLU A 743 20.08 -28.19 19.78
C GLU A 743 21.53 -28.11 20.29
N SER A 744 21.80 -27.32 21.34
CA SER A 744 23.11 -27.28 22.01
C SER A 744 23.20 -28.26 23.20
N GLY A 745 22.25 -29.19 23.36
CA GLY A 745 22.26 -30.21 24.43
C GLY A 745 21.84 -29.73 25.81
N HIS A 746 21.38 -28.49 25.97
CA HIS A 746 20.97 -27.92 27.27
C HIS A 746 19.48 -28.17 27.55
N ARG A 747 19.09 -29.45 27.63
CA ARG A 747 17.67 -29.88 27.64
C ARG A 747 16.80 -29.17 28.69
N ARG A 748 17.21 -29.14 29.97
CA ARG A 748 16.42 -28.49 31.05
C ARG A 748 16.11 -27.03 30.76
N ARG A 749 17.12 -26.27 30.32
CA ARG A 749 16.97 -24.86 29.97
C ARG A 749 16.11 -24.71 28.70
N GLY A 750 16.33 -25.56 27.70
CA GLY A 750 15.56 -25.59 26.47
C GLY A 750 14.08 -25.81 26.70
N VAL A 751 13.71 -26.83 27.48
CA VAL A 751 12.31 -27.15 27.84
C VAL A 751 11.66 -26.02 28.64
N SER A 752 12.37 -25.42 29.59
CA SER A 752 11.85 -24.28 30.36
C SER A 752 11.55 -23.06 29.48
N LEU A 753 12.46 -22.72 28.55
CA LEU A 753 12.25 -21.64 27.59
C LEU A 753 11.15 -21.97 26.58
N LEU A 754 11.06 -23.24 26.18
CA LEU A 754 10.01 -23.74 25.28
C LEU A 754 8.64 -23.60 25.92
N ALA A 755 8.51 -23.95 27.20
CA ALA A 755 7.26 -23.82 27.95
C ALA A 755 6.81 -22.35 28.00
N ALA A 756 7.70 -21.44 28.40
CA ALA A 756 7.39 -20.01 28.43
C ALA A 756 6.96 -19.47 27.05
N GLY A 757 7.72 -19.80 26.00
CA GLY A 757 7.44 -19.33 24.64
C GLY A 757 6.15 -19.92 24.06
N MET A 758 5.88 -21.20 24.29
CA MET A 758 4.67 -21.87 23.79
C MET A 758 3.41 -21.41 24.52
N THR A 759 3.46 -21.15 25.83
CA THR A 759 2.32 -20.60 26.56
C THR A 759 1.94 -19.21 26.04
N GLU A 760 2.91 -18.33 25.77
CA GLU A 760 2.62 -17.03 25.14
C GLU A 760 2.14 -17.19 23.69
N ALA A 761 2.73 -18.09 22.91
CA ALA A 761 2.29 -18.38 21.55
C ALA A 761 0.85 -18.92 21.51
N ALA A 762 0.48 -19.79 22.45
CA ALA A 762 -0.86 -20.33 22.61
C ALA A 762 -1.86 -19.23 23.01
N ARG A 763 -1.48 -18.35 23.96
CA ARG A 763 -2.30 -17.21 24.38
C ARG A 763 -2.60 -16.26 23.21
N LEU A 764 -1.62 -16.03 22.35
CA LEU A 764 -1.75 -15.21 21.14
C LEU A 764 -2.34 -15.98 19.94
N ASN A 765 -2.51 -17.29 20.06
CA ASN A 765 -2.89 -18.20 18.98
C ASN A 765 -2.03 -18.01 17.71
N LEU A 766 -0.70 -18.01 17.87
CA LEU A 766 0.23 -17.80 16.76
C LEU A 766 0.25 -18.99 15.80
N HIS A 767 0.26 -18.70 14.50
CA HIS A 767 0.36 -19.71 13.44
C HIS A 767 1.69 -19.68 12.69
N LYS A 768 2.44 -18.59 12.81
CA LYS A 768 3.67 -18.33 12.04
C LYS A 768 4.73 -17.69 12.93
N LEU A 769 5.99 -17.94 12.59
CA LEU A 769 7.18 -17.40 13.26
C LEU A 769 8.09 -16.75 12.21
N LEU A 770 8.68 -15.60 12.51
CA LEU A 770 9.53 -14.88 11.57
C LEU A 770 10.95 -15.48 11.49
N CYS A 771 11.47 -15.64 10.27
CA CYS A 771 12.76 -16.27 9.98
C CYS A 771 12.83 -17.79 10.24
N TRP A 772 11.70 -18.47 10.46
CA TRP A 772 11.65 -19.92 10.64
C TRP A 772 11.24 -20.63 9.36
N THR A 773 11.79 -21.83 9.14
CA THR A 773 11.31 -22.76 8.12
C THR A 773 10.25 -23.71 8.72
N PRO A 774 9.33 -24.28 7.90
CA PRO A 774 8.37 -25.27 8.39
C PRO A 774 9.01 -26.46 9.10
N ALA A 775 10.18 -26.91 8.63
CA ALA A 775 10.92 -28.01 9.24
C ALA A 775 11.46 -27.67 10.63
N GLU A 776 11.93 -26.44 10.83
CA GLU A 776 12.39 -25.97 12.15
C GLU A 776 11.21 -25.85 13.12
N THR A 777 10.08 -25.32 12.67
CA THR A 777 8.85 -25.26 13.47
C THR A 777 8.36 -26.67 13.85
N ALA A 778 8.36 -27.61 12.90
CA ALA A 778 7.98 -29.00 13.15
C ALA A 778 8.87 -29.67 14.21
N ARG A 779 10.18 -29.41 14.19
CA ARG A 779 11.12 -29.91 15.21
C ARG A 779 10.83 -29.31 16.59
N LEU A 780 10.50 -28.03 16.65
CA LEU A 780 10.12 -27.36 17.89
C LEU A 780 8.82 -27.93 18.47
N CYS A 781 7.81 -28.15 17.63
CA CYS A 781 6.55 -28.77 18.02
C CYS A 781 6.74 -30.21 18.53
N ARG A 782 7.65 -30.98 17.91
CA ARG A 782 8.04 -32.32 18.38
C ARG A 782 8.56 -32.27 19.82
N GLU A 783 9.48 -31.34 20.11
CA GLU A 783 10.04 -31.17 21.47
C GLU A 783 8.97 -30.72 22.48
N ALA A 784 8.01 -29.88 22.05
CA ALA A 784 6.92 -29.44 22.91
C ALA A 784 5.98 -30.60 23.28
N LEU A 785 5.61 -31.45 22.31
CA LEU A 785 4.78 -32.63 22.55
C LEU A 785 5.51 -33.67 23.43
N LEU A 786 6.82 -33.87 23.25
CA LEU A 786 7.61 -34.75 24.12
C LEU A 786 7.63 -34.27 25.57
N ALA A 787 7.64 -32.96 25.78
CA ALA A 787 7.63 -32.33 27.10
C ALA A 787 6.21 -32.07 27.64
N ASN A 788 5.16 -32.47 26.91
CA ASN A 788 3.76 -32.21 27.24
C ASN A 788 3.44 -30.71 27.47
N ILE A 789 4.01 -29.85 26.62
CA ILE A 789 3.82 -28.40 26.66
C ILE A 789 2.73 -28.02 25.66
N GLU A 790 1.66 -27.38 26.15
CA GLU A 790 0.53 -26.89 25.34
C GLU A 790 0.04 -27.89 24.26
N PRO A 791 -0.20 -29.17 24.60
CA PRO A 791 -0.35 -30.25 23.62
C PRO A 791 -1.54 -30.05 22.67
N THR A 792 -2.61 -29.38 23.10
CA THR A 792 -3.75 -29.08 22.22
C THR A 792 -3.37 -28.03 21.18
N TYR A 793 -2.86 -26.89 21.63
CA TYR A 793 -2.40 -25.82 20.73
C TYR A 793 -1.33 -26.31 19.74
N VAL A 794 -0.35 -27.09 20.20
CA VAL A 794 0.72 -27.60 19.32
C VAL A 794 0.18 -28.57 18.26
N ARG A 795 -0.79 -29.43 18.59
CA ARG A 795 -1.44 -30.33 17.61
C ARG A 795 -2.24 -29.55 16.57
N ASP A 796 -3.00 -28.55 17.02
CA ASP A 796 -3.78 -27.69 16.15
C ASP A 796 -2.84 -26.94 15.19
N TRP A 797 -1.74 -26.39 15.72
CA TRP A 797 -0.73 -25.70 14.93
C TRP A 797 -0.07 -26.60 13.86
N ILE A 798 0.36 -27.81 14.24
CA ILE A 798 0.92 -28.79 13.28
C ILE A 798 -0.10 -29.10 12.18
N THR A 799 -1.36 -29.35 12.56
CA THR A 799 -2.42 -29.77 11.63
C THR A 799 -2.78 -28.66 10.65
N ALA A 800 -3.07 -27.47 11.18
CA ALA A 800 -3.38 -26.24 10.44
C ALA A 800 -2.33 -25.95 9.35
N ARG A 801 -1.07 -25.94 9.77
CA ARG A 801 0.08 -25.60 8.91
C ARG A 801 0.56 -26.79 8.07
N GLY A 802 0.07 -28.00 8.32
CA GLY A 802 0.55 -29.25 7.74
C GLY A 802 2.06 -29.44 7.93
N LEU A 803 2.56 -29.18 9.14
CA LEU A 803 3.97 -29.33 9.46
C LEU A 803 4.36 -30.80 9.43
N ALA A 804 5.44 -31.11 8.71
CA ALA A 804 5.95 -32.46 8.57
C ALA A 804 7.45 -32.50 8.87
N LEU A 805 7.90 -33.65 9.37
CA LEU A 805 9.32 -33.97 9.53
C LEU A 805 9.72 -35.03 8.50
N PRO A 806 10.93 -34.97 7.92
CA PRO A 806 11.44 -36.02 7.03
C PRO A 806 11.41 -37.40 7.68
N ASP A 807 11.77 -37.45 8.97
CA ASP A 807 11.60 -38.62 9.84
C ASP A 807 10.44 -38.35 10.81
N PRO A 808 9.24 -38.92 10.58
CA PRO A 808 8.09 -38.70 11.44
C PRO A 808 8.36 -39.17 12.88
N PRO A 809 7.88 -38.45 13.91
CA PRO A 809 8.21 -38.72 15.31
C PRO A 809 7.33 -39.85 15.86
N VAL A 810 7.54 -41.07 15.37
CA VAL A 810 6.74 -42.26 15.73
C VAL A 810 6.72 -42.54 17.23
N GLU A 811 7.70 -42.03 17.99
CA GLU A 811 7.71 -42.10 19.45
C GLU A 811 6.63 -41.25 20.14
N ILE A 812 5.94 -40.38 19.40
CA ILE A 812 4.88 -39.48 19.88
C ILE A 812 3.54 -39.89 19.29
N ARG A 813 2.70 -40.51 20.12
CA ARG A 813 1.32 -40.85 19.75
C ARG A 813 0.48 -39.60 19.44
N ASP A 814 0.66 -38.54 20.21
CA ASP A 814 -0.14 -37.32 20.13
C ASP A 814 0.24 -36.41 18.96
N TRP A 815 1.23 -36.77 18.15
CA TRP A 815 1.42 -36.12 16.87
C TRP A 815 0.14 -36.29 16.01
N PRO A 816 -0.29 -35.30 15.21
CA PRO A 816 -1.57 -35.36 14.49
C PRO A 816 -1.50 -36.29 13.27
N TRP A 817 -1.42 -37.59 13.55
CA TRP A 817 -1.47 -38.63 12.54
C TRP A 817 -2.85 -38.70 11.90
N GLY A 818 -2.90 -38.98 10.59
CA GLY A 818 -4.17 -39.24 9.90
C GLY A 818 -4.85 -40.52 10.41
N LEU A 819 -4.04 -41.51 10.79
CA LEU A 819 -4.49 -42.74 11.45
C LEU A 819 -3.52 -43.15 12.56
N SER A 820 -4.07 -43.66 13.67
CA SER A 820 -3.32 -44.28 14.75
C SER A 820 -3.74 -45.74 14.89
N ILE A 821 -2.79 -46.66 14.74
CA ILE A 821 -3.00 -48.10 14.79
C ILE A 821 -2.34 -48.65 16.04
N GLU A 822 -3.17 -49.27 16.85
CA GLU A 822 -2.81 -49.94 18.09
C GLU A 822 -2.90 -51.46 17.86
N ALA A 823 -1.76 -52.14 17.95
CA ALA A 823 -1.62 -53.56 17.69
C ALA A 823 -0.96 -54.34 18.85
N LEU A 824 -0.40 -53.67 19.86
CA LEU A 824 0.08 -54.31 21.10
C LEU A 824 -1.10 -54.57 22.04
N GLY A 825 -1.68 -55.76 21.96
CA GLY A 825 -2.99 -56.10 22.49
C GLY A 825 -4.01 -56.30 21.37
N GLU A 826 -5.29 -56.04 21.62
CA GLU A 826 -6.34 -56.08 20.59
C GLU A 826 -6.12 -55.01 19.51
N LEU A 827 -6.44 -55.34 18.25
CA LEU A 827 -6.36 -54.37 17.15
C LEU A 827 -7.38 -53.24 17.34
N ARG A 828 -6.89 -52.01 17.50
CA ARG A 828 -7.70 -50.79 17.54
C ARG A 828 -7.15 -49.79 16.53
N VAL A 829 -8.04 -49.15 15.78
CA VAL A 829 -7.68 -48.18 14.74
C VAL A 829 -8.45 -46.91 15.00
N PHE A 830 -7.74 -45.79 15.01
CA PHE A 830 -8.29 -44.47 15.26
C PHE A 830 -8.03 -43.55 14.06
N ARG A 831 -9.01 -42.73 13.71
CA ARG A 831 -8.87 -41.60 12.79
C ARG A 831 -8.87 -40.33 13.63
N GLY A 832 -7.70 -39.71 13.80
CA GLY A 832 -7.52 -38.73 14.87
C GLY A 832 -7.77 -39.38 16.23
N HIS A 833 -8.85 -38.98 16.90
CA HIS A 833 -9.29 -39.56 18.18
C HIS A 833 -10.49 -40.52 18.05
N ASP A 834 -11.11 -40.60 16.87
CA ASP A 834 -12.34 -41.38 16.68
C ASP A 834 -12.02 -42.84 16.31
N PRO A 835 -12.63 -43.85 16.97
CA PRO A 835 -12.42 -45.24 16.62
C PRO A 835 -13.04 -45.59 15.26
N VAL A 836 -12.34 -46.41 14.46
CA VAL A 836 -12.84 -46.93 13.18
C VAL A 836 -13.63 -48.22 13.43
N GLU A 837 -14.96 -48.11 13.56
CA GLU A 837 -15.84 -49.24 13.92
C GLU A 837 -16.17 -50.21 12.77
N SER A 838 -15.98 -49.80 11.51
CA SER A 838 -16.49 -50.52 10.32
C SER A 838 -15.50 -51.50 9.65
N LEU A 839 -14.39 -51.85 10.31
CA LEU A 839 -13.36 -52.76 9.79
C LEU A 839 -13.78 -54.24 9.92
N SER A 840 -14.27 -54.83 8.82
CA SER A 840 -14.74 -56.22 8.78
C SER A 840 -14.29 -56.99 7.54
N GLY A 841 -14.31 -58.33 7.64
CA GLY A 841 -13.96 -59.25 6.56
C GLY A 841 -12.54 -59.06 6.03
N ARG A 842 -12.38 -59.20 4.70
CA ARG A 842 -11.08 -59.13 4.02
C ARG A 842 -10.32 -57.81 4.24
N SER A 843 -11.01 -56.69 4.46
CA SER A 843 -10.36 -55.42 4.79
C SER A 843 -9.58 -55.50 6.10
N ARG A 844 -10.17 -56.10 7.15
CA ARG A 844 -9.52 -56.28 8.45
C ARG A 844 -8.32 -57.22 8.34
N GLU A 845 -8.48 -58.33 7.62
CA GLU A 845 -7.41 -59.31 7.40
C GLU A 845 -6.20 -58.73 6.65
N ILE A 846 -6.44 -57.89 5.62
CA ILE A 846 -5.35 -57.17 4.93
C ILE A 846 -4.58 -56.28 5.91
N LEU A 847 -5.29 -55.50 6.73
CA LEU A 847 -4.64 -54.61 7.70
C LEU A 847 -3.86 -55.39 8.75
N VAL A 848 -4.44 -56.47 9.29
CA VAL A 848 -3.79 -57.38 10.25
C VAL A 848 -2.51 -57.96 9.65
N ALA A 849 -2.53 -58.42 8.39
CA ALA A 849 -1.36 -58.97 7.73
C ALA A 849 -0.25 -57.93 7.50
N VAL A 850 -0.60 -56.70 7.11
CA VAL A 850 0.36 -55.59 6.95
C VAL A 850 1.00 -55.23 8.28
N VAL A 851 0.19 -55.10 9.34
CA VAL A 851 0.66 -54.77 10.71
C VAL A 851 1.53 -55.89 11.28
N ALA A 852 1.13 -57.15 11.11
CA ALA A 852 1.90 -58.31 11.56
C ALA A 852 3.27 -58.42 10.86
N ALA A 853 3.37 -57.99 9.60
CA ALA A 853 4.63 -57.89 8.87
C ALA A 853 5.48 -56.67 9.26
N GLY A 854 5.07 -55.87 10.26
CA GLY A 854 5.79 -54.70 10.73
C GLY A 854 5.50 -53.42 9.93
N GLY A 855 4.41 -53.40 9.15
CA GLY A 855 3.92 -52.24 8.41
C GLY A 855 4.10 -52.32 6.89
N GLU A 856 4.68 -53.40 6.36
CA GLU A 856 4.89 -53.59 4.92
C GLU A 856 4.92 -55.07 4.54
N ILE A 857 4.20 -55.45 3.46
CA ILE A 857 4.15 -56.82 2.96
C ILE A 857 4.11 -56.85 1.42
N ALA A 858 4.72 -57.86 0.81
CA ALA A 858 4.59 -58.10 -0.63
C ALA A 858 3.14 -58.46 -0.96
N HIS A 859 2.57 -57.85 -2.00
CA HIS A 859 1.17 -58.07 -2.34
C HIS A 859 0.88 -59.50 -2.82
N GLU A 860 1.85 -60.18 -3.44
CA GLU A 860 1.78 -61.60 -3.83
C GLU A 860 1.64 -62.47 -2.59
N THR A 861 2.52 -62.30 -1.60
CA THR A 861 2.44 -63.00 -0.32
C THR A 861 1.12 -62.75 0.40
N LEU A 862 0.54 -61.57 0.26
CA LEU A 862 -0.77 -61.24 0.83
C LEU A 862 -1.90 -61.94 0.07
N MET A 863 -1.82 -61.99 -1.27
CA MET A 863 -2.80 -62.67 -2.12
C MET A 863 -2.80 -64.18 -1.85
N ASP A 864 -1.63 -64.81 -1.82
CA ASP A 864 -1.47 -66.25 -1.54
C ASP A 864 -2.01 -66.62 -0.15
N ARG A 865 -1.88 -65.73 0.84
CA ARG A 865 -2.36 -65.96 2.21
C ARG A 865 -3.87 -65.83 2.35
N LEU A 866 -4.47 -64.83 1.68
CA LEU A 866 -5.87 -64.49 1.87
C LEU A 866 -6.79 -65.20 0.86
N TRP A 867 -6.32 -65.46 -0.36
CA TRP A 867 -7.06 -66.14 -1.43
C TRP A 867 -6.28 -67.34 -1.99
N PRO A 868 -5.97 -68.36 -1.18
CA PRO A 868 -5.14 -69.50 -1.60
C PRO A 868 -5.77 -70.32 -2.74
N ASP A 869 -7.10 -70.30 -2.86
CA ASP A 869 -7.86 -71.10 -3.83
C ASP A 869 -8.22 -70.33 -5.13
N SER A 870 -7.62 -69.16 -5.37
CA SER A 870 -7.90 -68.31 -6.54
C SER A 870 -6.72 -68.21 -7.51
N ASP A 871 -6.98 -68.33 -8.81
CA ASP A 871 -5.96 -68.09 -9.84
C ASP A 871 -5.44 -66.63 -9.79
N GLY A 872 -4.19 -66.41 -10.21
CA GLY A 872 -3.47 -65.14 -9.99
C GLY A 872 -4.22 -63.86 -10.40
N ASP A 873 -4.89 -63.85 -11.56
CA ASP A 873 -5.67 -62.69 -12.02
C ASP A 873 -6.95 -62.47 -11.21
N ALA A 874 -7.58 -63.56 -10.72
CA ALA A 874 -8.77 -63.49 -9.88
C ALA A 874 -8.44 -63.04 -8.45
N ALA A 875 -7.33 -63.53 -7.89
CA ALA A 875 -6.79 -63.08 -6.61
C ALA A 875 -6.44 -61.59 -6.67
N ARG A 876 -5.83 -61.13 -7.76
CA ARG A 876 -5.47 -59.73 -7.99
C ARG A 876 -6.68 -58.79 -8.00
N ARG A 877 -7.73 -59.12 -8.75
CA ARG A 877 -8.97 -58.32 -8.78
C ARG A 877 -9.67 -58.26 -7.41
N SER A 878 -9.67 -59.38 -6.69
CA SER A 878 -10.25 -59.47 -5.34
C SER A 878 -9.46 -58.63 -4.35
N PHE A 879 -8.12 -58.66 -4.43
CA PHE A 879 -7.23 -57.81 -3.65
C PHE A 879 -7.47 -56.32 -3.92
N ASP A 880 -7.49 -55.89 -5.19
CA ASP A 880 -7.65 -54.47 -5.52
C ASP A 880 -9.01 -53.93 -5.04
N THR A 881 -10.07 -54.75 -5.14
CA THR A 881 -11.41 -54.43 -4.61
C THR A 881 -11.42 -54.32 -3.08
N ALA A 882 -10.79 -55.28 -2.39
CA ALA A 882 -10.69 -55.28 -0.93
C ALA A 882 -9.82 -54.11 -0.41
N LEU A 883 -8.72 -53.78 -1.10
CA LEU A 883 -7.87 -52.64 -0.78
C LEU A 883 -8.61 -51.31 -0.99
N HIS A 884 -9.39 -51.17 -2.07
CA HIS A 884 -10.24 -50.00 -2.28
C HIS A 884 -11.27 -49.85 -1.14
N ARG A 885 -11.93 -50.95 -0.75
CA ARG A 885 -12.89 -50.95 0.36
C ARG A 885 -12.22 -50.61 1.69
N LEU A 886 -11.03 -51.15 1.97
CA LEU A 886 -10.24 -50.86 3.17
C LEU A 886 -9.88 -49.38 3.24
N ARG A 887 -9.39 -48.78 2.15
CA ARG A 887 -9.12 -47.33 2.08
C ARG A 887 -10.36 -46.49 2.37
N GLY A 888 -11.52 -46.90 1.84
CA GLY A 888 -12.80 -46.27 2.14
C GLY A 888 -13.22 -46.38 3.61
N GLN A 889 -13.11 -47.57 4.21
CA GLN A 889 -13.44 -47.81 5.62
C GLN A 889 -12.52 -47.06 6.59
N LEU A 890 -11.21 -47.01 6.28
CA LEU A 890 -10.25 -46.21 7.04
C LEU A 890 -10.50 -44.70 6.92
N GLY A 891 -11.12 -44.25 5.81
CA GLY A 891 -11.38 -42.84 5.49
C GLY A 891 -10.12 -41.98 5.39
N CYS A 892 -8.98 -42.64 5.15
CA CYS A 892 -7.71 -42.03 4.82
C CYS A 892 -7.15 -42.80 3.60
N PRO A 893 -7.42 -42.34 2.36
CA PRO A 893 -7.06 -43.07 1.15
C PRO A 893 -5.56 -43.35 1.03
N ASP A 894 -4.74 -42.43 1.51
CA ASP A 894 -3.28 -42.48 1.46
C ASP A 894 -2.64 -43.25 2.62
N ALA A 895 -3.43 -43.86 3.51
CA ALA A 895 -2.93 -44.65 4.64
C ALA A 895 -2.14 -45.88 4.20
N LEU A 896 -2.52 -46.48 3.07
CA LEU A 896 -1.90 -47.66 2.50
C LEU A 896 -1.41 -47.36 1.09
N ARG A 897 -0.10 -47.41 0.87
CA ARG A 897 0.55 -47.18 -0.42
C ARG A 897 0.92 -48.54 -1.03
N LEU A 898 0.49 -48.78 -2.27
CA LEU A 898 0.94 -49.92 -3.07
C LEU A 898 1.98 -49.41 -4.07
N LYS A 899 3.25 -49.73 -3.88
CA LYS A 899 4.35 -49.29 -4.74
C LYS A 899 5.32 -50.46 -4.94
N ASN A 900 5.75 -50.68 -6.20
CA ASN A 900 6.70 -51.75 -6.56
C ASN A 900 6.28 -53.15 -6.04
N GLY A 901 4.99 -53.51 -6.15
CA GLY A 901 4.48 -54.81 -5.69
C GLY A 901 4.40 -54.98 -4.16
N ARG A 902 4.60 -53.91 -3.38
CA ARG A 902 4.55 -53.95 -1.91
C ARG A 902 3.48 -53.02 -1.38
N LEU A 903 2.67 -53.54 -0.45
CA LEU A 903 1.67 -52.78 0.28
C LEU A 903 2.27 -52.35 1.62
N SER A 904 2.38 -51.04 1.83
CA SER A 904 2.98 -50.46 3.03
C SER A 904 2.04 -49.46 3.69
N LEU A 905 2.06 -49.39 5.03
CA LEU A 905 1.52 -48.26 5.77
C LEU A 905 2.32 -47.01 5.44
N ASN A 906 1.61 -45.92 5.16
CA ASN A 906 2.22 -44.63 4.91
C ASN A 906 2.75 -44.03 6.22
N ARG A 907 4.06 -44.12 6.43
CA ARG A 907 4.73 -43.67 7.66
C ARG A 907 4.57 -42.17 7.95
N GLU A 908 4.23 -41.35 6.95
CA GLU A 908 3.98 -39.92 7.12
C GLU A 908 2.57 -39.63 7.66
N ARG A 909 1.64 -40.59 7.54
CA ARG A 909 0.21 -40.42 7.87
C ARG A 909 -0.27 -41.37 8.94
N CYS A 910 0.42 -42.49 9.15
CA CYS A 910 0.01 -43.56 10.04
C CYS A 910 1.00 -43.75 11.19
N TRP A 911 0.49 -43.68 12.40
CA TRP A 911 1.18 -44.14 13.60
C TRP A 911 0.89 -45.61 13.86
N LEU A 912 1.91 -46.36 14.26
CA LEU A 912 1.80 -47.76 14.65
C LEU A 912 2.54 -47.96 15.95
N ASP A 913 1.84 -48.41 16.99
CA ASP A 913 2.40 -48.63 18.32
C ASP A 913 3.60 -49.59 18.34
N THR A 914 3.66 -50.61 17.47
CA THR A 914 4.83 -51.50 17.36
C THR A 914 6.07 -50.80 16.82
N SER A 915 5.89 -49.75 16.01
CA SER A 915 7.00 -48.92 15.51
C SER A 915 7.43 -47.92 16.57
N ALA A 916 6.46 -47.30 17.26
CA ALA A 916 6.70 -46.45 18.41
C ALA A 916 7.45 -47.17 19.53
N PHE A 917 7.06 -48.41 19.82
CA PHE A 917 7.68 -49.30 20.79
C PHE A 917 9.16 -49.57 20.44
N ARG A 918 9.43 -50.01 19.20
CA ARG A 918 10.80 -50.23 18.72
C ARG A 918 11.64 -48.96 18.81
N ARG A 919 11.09 -47.82 18.38
CA ARG A 919 11.78 -46.53 18.44
C ARG A 919 12.12 -46.10 19.87
N ARG A 920 11.18 -46.26 20.81
CA ARG A 920 11.41 -45.95 22.23
C ARG A 920 12.48 -46.85 22.84
N LEU A 921 12.57 -48.12 22.46
CA LEU A 921 13.65 -49.01 22.89
C LEU A 921 15.01 -48.62 22.32
N GLU A 922 15.08 -48.25 21.03
CA GLU A 922 16.30 -47.71 20.43
C GLU A 922 16.79 -46.46 21.17
N LEU A 923 15.86 -45.56 21.51
CA LEU A 923 16.15 -44.36 22.30
C LEU A 923 16.55 -44.73 23.74
N ALA A 924 15.98 -45.77 24.35
CA ALA A 924 16.34 -46.23 25.70
C ALA A 924 17.73 -46.92 25.76
N ALA A 925 18.25 -47.37 24.62
CA ALA A 925 19.61 -47.88 24.51
C ALA A 925 20.65 -46.75 24.42
N GLN A 926 20.21 -45.51 24.17
CA GLN A 926 21.03 -44.33 23.91
C GLN A 926 20.74 -43.25 24.97
N GLY A 927 21.70 -42.37 25.26
CA GLY A 927 21.49 -41.26 26.19
C GLY A 927 21.85 -41.55 27.65
N ASP A 928 21.53 -40.59 28.53
CA ASP A 928 21.89 -40.65 29.94
C ASP A 928 20.98 -41.63 30.72
N PRO A 929 21.40 -42.13 31.90
CA PRO A 929 20.62 -43.13 32.65
C PRO A 929 19.17 -42.74 32.95
N ARG A 930 18.85 -41.44 33.09
CA ARG A 930 17.49 -40.99 33.41
C ARG A 930 16.62 -40.97 32.15
N GLU A 931 17.13 -40.41 31.05
CA GLU A 931 16.44 -40.40 29.76
C GLU A 931 16.18 -41.83 29.26
N ARG A 932 17.14 -42.74 29.48
CA ARG A 932 16.99 -44.16 29.14
C ARG A 932 15.80 -44.80 29.86
N VAL A 933 15.65 -44.53 31.16
CA VAL A 933 14.52 -45.04 31.95
C VAL A 933 13.20 -44.40 31.50
N GLU A 934 13.17 -43.11 31.17
CA GLU A 934 11.95 -42.46 30.65
C GLU A 934 11.50 -43.05 29.31
N HIS A 935 12.43 -43.24 28.37
CA HIS A 935 12.14 -43.88 27.09
C HIS A 935 11.67 -45.33 27.26
N TRP A 936 12.28 -46.05 28.20
CA TRP A 936 11.86 -47.41 28.54
C TRP A 936 10.45 -47.45 29.16
N LEU A 937 10.15 -46.58 30.13
CA LEU A 937 8.82 -46.48 30.74
C LEU A 937 7.74 -46.18 29.69
N ALA A 938 8.05 -45.28 28.75
CA ALA A 938 7.17 -44.98 27.62
C ALA A 938 7.00 -46.18 26.67
N ALA A 939 8.05 -46.96 26.41
CA ALA A 939 7.94 -48.21 25.63
C ALA A 939 7.06 -49.25 26.35
N HIS A 940 7.27 -49.41 27.66
CA HIS A 940 6.49 -50.33 28.49
C HIS A 940 5.00 -49.98 28.49
N ALA A 941 4.66 -48.69 28.58
CA ALA A 941 3.28 -48.22 28.54
C ALA A 941 2.54 -48.55 27.22
N LEU A 942 3.27 -48.69 26.10
CA LEU A 942 2.67 -49.09 24.82
C LEU A 942 2.29 -50.58 24.78
N TYR A 943 2.96 -51.43 25.56
CA TYR A 943 2.72 -52.87 25.56
C TYR A 943 1.57 -53.26 26.51
N ARG A 944 0.39 -53.51 25.93
CA ARG A 944 -0.82 -53.91 26.68
C ARG A 944 -1.13 -55.40 26.63
N GLY A 945 -0.45 -56.15 25.77
CA GLY A 945 -0.63 -57.59 25.59
C GLY A 945 0.02 -58.09 24.30
N PRO A 946 -0.18 -59.38 23.97
CA PRO A 946 0.36 -59.98 22.75
C PRO A 946 -0.06 -59.23 21.48
N LEU A 947 0.82 -59.20 20.47
CA LEU A 947 0.55 -58.55 19.19
C LEU A 947 -0.76 -59.06 18.56
N LEU A 948 -1.70 -58.16 18.28
CA LEU A 948 -2.98 -58.44 17.62
C LEU A 948 -3.80 -59.50 18.37
N GLN A 949 -3.87 -59.43 19.70
CA GLN A 949 -4.61 -60.38 20.55
C GLN A 949 -6.04 -60.61 20.03
N GLY A 950 -6.46 -61.87 19.99
CA GLY A 950 -7.77 -62.28 19.45
C GLY A 950 -7.81 -62.55 17.94
N GLU A 951 -6.81 -62.12 17.16
CA GLU A 951 -6.75 -62.39 15.73
C GLU A 951 -6.20 -63.78 15.39
N THR A 952 -6.75 -64.43 14.36
CA THR A 952 -6.37 -65.79 13.92
C THR A 952 -5.77 -65.82 12.50
N THR A 953 -5.43 -64.67 11.94
CA THR A 953 -4.91 -64.55 10.56
C THR A 953 -3.62 -65.38 10.38
N PRO A 954 -3.48 -66.17 9.28
CA PRO A 954 -2.30 -67.01 9.03
C PRO A 954 -0.97 -66.23 9.05
N GLY A 955 0.05 -66.80 9.70
CA GLY A 955 1.40 -66.22 9.81
C GLY A 955 1.64 -65.36 11.06
N LEU A 956 0.59 -65.00 11.81
CA LEU A 956 0.66 -64.11 12.97
C LEU A 956 1.45 -64.70 14.17
N HIS A 957 1.47 -66.03 14.33
CA HIS A 957 2.13 -66.71 15.46
C HIS A 957 3.63 -66.40 15.54
N SER A 958 4.31 -66.36 14.38
CA SER A 958 5.74 -66.05 14.28
C SER A 958 6.05 -64.61 14.69
N ALA A 959 5.23 -63.65 14.22
CA ALA A 959 5.37 -62.24 14.53
C ALA A 959 5.09 -61.96 16.02
N ARG A 960 4.05 -62.58 16.60
CA ARG A 960 3.74 -62.52 18.04
C ARG A 960 4.92 -62.96 18.91
N ARG A 961 5.44 -64.17 18.69
CA ARG A 961 6.58 -64.71 19.45
C ARG A 961 7.84 -63.85 19.34
N SER A 962 8.15 -63.37 18.13
CA SER A 962 9.32 -62.52 17.93
C SER A 962 9.23 -61.21 18.71
N LEU A 963 8.06 -60.59 18.73
CA LEU A 963 7.86 -59.31 19.41
C LEU A 963 7.78 -59.47 20.93
N GLU A 964 7.11 -60.52 21.41
CA GLU A 964 7.01 -60.87 22.83
C GLU A 964 8.40 -61.14 23.44
N ARG A 965 9.25 -61.91 22.74
CA ARG A 965 10.64 -62.12 23.15
C ARG A 965 11.39 -60.79 23.28
N ARG A 966 11.26 -59.90 22.28
CA ARG A 966 11.92 -58.58 22.28
C ARG A 966 11.44 -57.71 23.45
N TYR A 967 10.15 -57.79 23.79
CA TYR A 967 9.58 -57.09 24.94
C TYR A 967 10.16 -57.59 26.26
N VAL A 968 10.21 -58.91 26.48
CA VAL A 968 10.78 -59.50 27.70
C VAL A 968 12.27 -59.14 27.85
N GLU A 969 13.05 -59.23 26.78
CA GLU A 969 14.47 -58.82 26.78
C GLU A 969 14.63 -57.34 27.16
N ALA A 970 13.90 -56.44 26.49
CA ALA A 970 13.94 -55.01 26.78
C ALA A 970 13.44 -54.66 28.19
N PHE A 971 12.49 -55.43 28.72
CA PHE A 971 11.98 -55.24 30.06
C PHE A 971 13.04 -55.55 31.13
N LEU A 972 13.76 -56.67 30.98
CA LEU A 972 14.85 -57.05 31.90
C LEU A 972 15.94 -55.98 31.92
N GLU A 973 16.29 -55.43 30.77
CA GLU A 973 17.24 -54.31 30.66
C GLU A 973 16.75 -53.08 31.43
N GLY A 974 15.48 -52.70 31.29
CA GLY A 974 14.94 -51.54 32.01
C GLY A 974 14.78 -51.72 33.51
N ALA A 975 14.41 -52.91 33.96
CA ALA A 975 14.43 -53.23 35.39
C ALA A 975 15.85 -53.12 35.97
N ALA A 976 16.88 -53.51 35.22
CA ALA A 976 18.27 -53.31 35.62
C ALA A 976 18.66 -51.82 35.66
N MET A 977 18.21 -51.02 34.69
CA MET A 977 18.42 -49.57 34.68
C MET A 977 17.78 -48.86 35.88
N LEU A 978 16.54 -49.25 36.26
CA LEU A 978 15.86 -48.73 37.44
C LEU A 978 16.62 -49.06 38.73
N GLY A 979 17.11 -50.30 38.86
CA GLY A 979 17.91 -50.70 40.01
C GLY A 979 19.24 -49.93 40.11
N ALA A 980 19.91 -49.68 38.98
CA ALA A 980 21.12 -48.86 38.93
C ALA A 980 20.89 -47.39 39.37
N LEU A 981 19.64 -46.90 39.30
CA LEU A 981 19.23 -45.58 39.80
C LEU A 981 18.71 -45.60 41.24
N GLY A 982 18.77 -46.74 41.94
CA GLY A 982 18.26 -46.92 43.30
C GLY A 982 16.73 -46.96 43.38
N ARG A 983 16.03 -47.25 42.27
CA ARG A 983 14.56 -47.34 42.17
C ARG A 983 14.10 -48.81 42.18
N ASP A 984 14.60 -49.61 43.10
CA ASP A 984 14.38 -51.07 43.12
C ASP A 984 12.91 -51.47 43.35
N SER A 985 12.20 -50.79 44.25
CA SER A 985 10.77 -51.05 44.49
C SER A 985 9.91 -50.82 43.24
N GLU A 986 10.28 -49.84 42.42
CA GLU A 986 9.59 -49.59 41.16
C GLU A 986 9.95 -50.64 40.11
N ALA A 987 11.21 -51.09 40.05
CA ALA A 987 11.61 -52.19 39.19
C ALA A 987 10.82 -53.47 39.52
N GLU A 988 10.65 -53.79 40.81
CA GLU A 988 9.87 -54.94 41.28
C GLU A 988 8.39 -54.84 40.90
N GLN A 989 7.76 -53.72 41.21
CA GLN A 989 6.35 -53.49 40.85
C GLN A 989 6.12 -53.70 39.36
N ARG A 990 6.99 -53.14 38.51
CA ARG A 990 6.88 -53.32 37.06
C ARG A 990 7.11 -54.77 36.63
N CYS A 991 8.03 -55.50 37.28
CA CYS A 991 8.28 -56.91 36.95
C CYS A 991 7.03 -57.76 37.21
N GLU A 992 6.33 -57.51 38.32
CA GLU A 992 5.07 -58.18 38.66
C GLU A 992 3.98 -57.88 37.63
N GLU A 993 3.81 -56.61 37.26
CA GLU A 993 2.85 -56.18 36.22
C GLU A 993 3.08 -56.88 34.86
N VAL A 994 4.34 -57.19 34.51
CA VAL A 994 4.64 -57.92 33.29
C VAL A 994 4.38 -59.42 33.41
N LEU A 995 4.68 -60.02 34.58
CA LEU A 995 4.36 -61.44 34.80
C LEU A 995 2.86 -61.72 34.70
N GLU A 996 2.00 -60.76 35.07
CA GLU A 996 0.55 -60.86 34.83
C GLU A 996 0.19 -60.91 33.33
N ARG A 997 0.98 -60.26 32.48
CA ARG A 997 0.73 -60.15 31.02
C ARG A 997 1.48 -61.21 30.20
N ALA A 998 2.55 -61.78 30.73
CA ALA A 998 3.41 -62.77 30.10
C ALA A 998 3.83 -63.86 31.12
N PRO A 999 2.90 -64.71 31.57
CA PRO A 999 3.15 -65.72 32.61
C PRO A 999 4.17 -66.78 32.21
N ASP A 1000 4.50 -66.91 30.92
CA ASP A 1000 5.47 -67.89 30.41
C ASP A 1000 6.93 -67.38 30.44
N ALA A 1001 7.15 -66.13 30.88
CA ALA A 1001 8.46 -65.47 30.83
C ALA A 1001 9.37 -65.87 32.00
N GLU A 1002 9.95 -67.07 31.95
CA GLU A 1002 10.85 -67.63 32.98
C GLU A 1002 12.00 -66.69 33.40
N LEU A 1003 12.58 -65.93 32.46
CA LEU A 1003 13.64 -64.98 32.76
C LEU A 1003 13.21 -63.87 33.72
N LEU A 1004 11.93 -63.49 33.72
CA LEU A 1004 11.37 -62.48 34.64
C LEU A 1004 11.20 -63.04 36.05
N TYR A 1005 10.71 -64.27 36.19
CA TYR A 1005 10.65 -64.97 37.48
C TYR A 1005 12.04 -65.07 38.11
N ARG A 1006 13.06 -65.41 37.31
CA ARG A 1006 14.46 -65.45 37.78
C ARG A 1006 14.97 -64.07 38.22
N SER A 1007 14.74 -63.03 37.43
CA SER A 1007 15.15 -61.66 37.78
C SER A 1007 14.50 -61.16 39.08
N LEU A 1008 13.20 -61.43 39.30
CA LEU A 1008 12.52 -61.09 40.55
C LEU A 1008 13.04 -61.89 41.74
N PHE A 1009 13.26 -63.20 41.56
CA PHE A 1009 13.85 -64.05 42.57
C PHE A 1009 15.22 -63.52 43.02
N ASP A 1010 16.11 -63.22 42.06
CA ASP A 1010 17.45 -62.72 42.34
C ASP A 1010 17.43 -61.37 43.08
N ARG A 1011 16.48 -60.48 42.75
CA ARG A 1011 16.30 -59.18 43.44
C ARG A 1011 15.79 -59.34 44.87
N TYR A 1012 14.73 -60.11 45.09
CA TYR A 1012 14.23 -60.37 46.44
C TYR A 1012 15.28 -61.07 47.31
N ALA A 1013 16.04 -62.01 46.74
CA ALA A 1013 17.14 -62.67 47.43
C ALA A 1013 18.27 -61.69 47.80
N ALA A 1014 18.67 -60.80 46.90
CA ALA A 1014 19.70 -59.77 47.16
C ALA A 1014 19.30 -58.76 48.25
N GLN A 1015 17.99 -58.54 48.45
CA GLN A 1015 17.44 -57.68 49.50
C GLN A 1015 17.16 -58.41 50.83
N GLY A 1016 17.46 -59.70 50.94
CA GLY A 1016 17.18 -60.51 52.14
C GLY A 1016 15.70 -60.90 52.32
N ARG A 1017 14.86 -60.69 51.29
CA ARG A 1017 13.42 -60.97 51.28
C ARG A 1017 13.14 -62.43 50.85
N HIS A 1018 13.67 -63.39 51.61
CA HIS A 1018 13.65 -64.81 51.23
C HIS A 1018 12.23 -65.42 51.10
N GLY A 1019 11.24 -64.89 51.82
CA GLY A 1019 9.85 -65.35 51.72
C GLY A 1019 9.21 -65.03 50.36
N GLU A 1020 9.46 -63.83 49.83
CA GLU A 1020 8.94 -63.40 48.53
C GLU A 1020 9.67 -64.08 47.38
N ALA A 1021 10.99 -64.31 47.51
CA ALA A 1021 11.75 -65.12 46.57
C ALA A 1021 11.18 -66.55 46.46
N ALA A 1022 10.86 -67.20 47.58
CA ALA A 1022 10.22 -68.52 47.58
C ALA A 1022 8.83 -68.51 46.91
N GLY A 1023 8.04 -67.44 47.12
CA GLY A 1023 6.73 -67.26 46.49
C GLY A 1023 6.81 -67.13 44.95
N ILE A 1024 7.78 -66.39 44.43
CA ILE A 1024 8.02 -66.26 42.97
C ILE A 1024 8.42 -67.60 42.35
N HIS A 1025 9.28 -68.36 43.02
CA HIS A 1025 9.68 -69.69 42.55
C HIS A 1025 8.50 -70.68 42.54
N ALA A 1026 7.59 -70.61 43.50
CA ALA A 1026 6.37 -71.42 43.52
C ALA A 1026 5.43 -71.05 42.35
N ARG A 1027 5.16 -69.75 42.13
CA ARG A 1027 4.35 -69.26 40.99
C ARG A 1027 4.91 -69.69 39.64
N CYS A 1028 6.23 -69.67 39.48
CA CYS A 1028 6.89 -70.14 38.25
C CYS A 1028 6.68 -71.64 38.00
N ARG A 1029 6.55 -72.46 39.06
CA ARG A 1029 6.26 -73.90 38.94
C ARG A 1029 4.79 -74.17 38.62
N GLU A 1030 3.87 -73.40 39.20
CA GLU A 1030 2.43 -73.53 38.95
C GLU A 1030 2.05 -73.07 37.55
N GLY A 1031 2.67 -72.02 37.01
CA GLY A 1031 2.43 -71.57 35.63
C GLY A 1031 2.91 -72.53 34.52
N ARG A 1032 3.61 -73.61 34.88
CA ARG A 1032 4.12 -74.64 33.95
C ARG A 1032 3.27 -75.92 33.90
N SER A 1033 2.26 -76.06 34.76
CA SER A 1033 1.28 -77.15 34.71
C SER A 1033 0.07 -76.75 33.87
#